data_AF-E6Z0V2-F1
#
_entry.id   AF-E6Z0V2-F1
#
_cell.length_a   1.000
_cell.length_b   1.000
_cell.length_c   1.000
_cell.angle_alpha   90.00
_cell.angle_beta   90.00
_cell.angle_gamma   90.00
#
_symmetry.space_group_name_H-M   'P 1'
#
loop_
_entity.id
_entity.type
_entity.pdbx_description
1 polymer ?
#
loop_
_entity_poly.entity_id
_entity_poly.type
_entity_poly.pdbx_seq_one_letter_code
_entity_poly.pdbx_strand_id
1 'polypeptide(L)'
;MMITVLKDRRCLCVFTVSVLCFFQNIDVNAYQHQRVRTLLQQRQSSQAKKVDAGSGTVIITNMGSEDPFHFISTIMQVIVGNRKQPTGVIQNSQVKDSLEQLKVDNGGMIAISDGVVHTSSPGMNVAVISVNTGSSVSLVRTDISMLGDSQFNDRNSGLFTSSAATSTMNGGSIDFINGTGVRSFLGGTTDLDGVEINGHGTNTESVKNSMAFHASLGGWINFRNGSVDVIRAHGFLIDNAPFDLSARGGAGASPIDPRISKVNVENSTILVKGEASYGIFFHRKPAQERGQTGGVLSGLVSFKKTTLLVPDNTAIYNDRTEGHVALLSSKISGDLLLEAKNGSSVTVMADASSLSGGARVFDESTGELYLTNGSRWIITRSKTQDPQWSSVSYVMVKDSAIVFERPTSDDYQTLRIGKGSGEAYNAKEGGAQIYLNVSLEGGSRSSDQKSDRILIYGDVSGKTTVHVLGMSGHLREKVSTGKNDPGISIIQVSGKAKQNSFVLDSNYVVLPNFPYQYHLIAYGPGSKFGKADPRQRLVEGKGDFWDFRLENKYIKFGVKAVIPQVPTYLLLPNALFYAGLIDINNQTELLGTMVTSFDPFFNGKPAFFVRGYGGSHNYTSDLSTLEYGYGGKFGYHAIEAAALLNRLESEQSSTFIGVIGTYGKCHSNPKMLKKVRKAILISGL
;
A
#
# COMPACT_ATOMS: atom_id res chain seq x y z
N MET A 1 -88.60 42.50 6.13
CA MET A 1 -87.55 43.31 5.45
C MET A 1 -86.22 42.89 6.07
N MET A 2 -85.42 42.15 5.30
CA MET A 2 -84.22 41.42 5.72
C MET A 2 -83.00 42.01 4.99
N ILE A 3 -81.93 42.27 5.75
CA ILE A 3 -80.48 42.15 5.45
C ILE A 3 -79.84 42.86 4.24
N THR A 4 -78.79 43.65 4.53
CA THR A 4 -77.37 43.51 4.08
C THR A 4 -76.55 44.58 4.83
N VAL A 5 -75.62 44.35 5.77
CA VAL A 5 -74.37 43.56 5.91
C VAL A 5 -73.21 44.00 5.00
N LEU A 6 -72.26 44.73 5.61
CA LEU A 6 -70.82 44.78 5.32
C LEU A 6 -70.18 45.17 6.68
N LYS A 7 -69.84 44.25 7.60
CA LYS A 7 -68.74 43.27 7.59
C LYS A 7 -67.37 43.91 7.34
N ASP A 8 -66.96 44.79 8.25
CA ASP A 8 -65.60 45.32 8.36
C ASP A 8 -64.64 44.21 8.83
N ARG A 9 -64.24 43.34 7.89
CA ARG A 9 -63.15 42.39 8.10
C ARG A 9 -61.84 43.14 7.89
N ARG A 10 -61.25 43.67 8.97
CA ARG A 10 -59.84 44.09 8.95
C ARG A 10 -58.99 42.83 8.85
N CYS A 11 -58.52 42.53 7.65
CA CYS A 11 -57.60 41.42 7.39
C CYS A 11 -56.17 41.93 7.63
N LEU A 12 -55.50 41.43 8.67
CA LEU A 12 -54.06 41.67 8.85
C LEU A 12 -53.31 40.65 7.98
N CYS A 13 -52.83 41.08 6.80
CA CYS A 13 -51.95 40.28 5.96
C CYS A 13 -50.50 40.70 6.22
N VAL A 14 -49.73 39.84 6.88
CA VAL A 14 -48.28 40.02 7.08
C VAL A 14 -47.54 39.28 5.96
N PHE A 15 -46.75 40.01 5.16
CA PHE A 15 -45.87 39.44 4.14
C PHE A 15 -44.42 39.49 4.65
N THR A 16 -43.84 38.33 4.97
CA THR A 16 -42.43 38.19 5.33
C THR A 16 -41.61 37.80 4.10
N VAL A 17 -40.63 38.62 3.73
CA VAL A 17 -39.66 38.30 2.67
C VAL A 17 -38.31 37.98 3.31
N SER A 18 -37.91 36.72 3.26
CA SER A 18 -36.59 36.27 3.72
C SER A 18 -35.56 36.41 2.60
N VAL A 19 -34.53 37.21 2.82
CA VAL A 19 -33.40 37.35 1.88
C VAL A 19 -32.19 36.60 2.46
N LEU A 20 -31.87 35.45 1.87
CA LEU A 20 -30.64 34.69 2.14
C LEU A 20 -29.66 34.93 0.99
N CYS A 21 -28.53 35.59 1.28
CA CYS A 21 -27.43 35.77 0.34
C CYS A 21 -26.25 34.86 0.71
N PHE A 22 -25.91 33.91 -0.16
CA PHE A 22 -24.65 33.18 -0.13
C PHE A 22 -23.81 33.57 -1.35
N PHE A 23 -22.53 33.90 -1.13
CA PHE A 23 -21.55 34.01 -2.19
C PHE A 23 -20.46 32.95 -1.97
N GLN A 24 -20.34 32.02 -2.90
CA GLN A 24 -19.11 31.25 -3.12
C GLN A 24 -18.86 31.17 -4.62
N ASN A 25 -17.63 31.47 -5.02
CA ASN A 25 -17.00 30.99 -6.25
C ASN A 25 -15.50 31.07 -6.04
N ILE A 26 -14.79 30.00 -6.38
CA ILE A 26 -13.62 29.98 -7.26
C ILE A 26 -13.41 28.52 -7.67
N ASP A 27 -13.27 28.33 -8.97
CA ASP A 27 -12.88 27.10 -9.64
C ASP A 27 -11.56 27.38 -10.39
N VAL A 28 -10.95 26.31 -10.91
CA VAL A 28 -10.08 26.21 -12.13
C VAL A 28 -8.81 25.37 -11.91
N ASN A 29 -8.92 24.11 -12.37
CA ASN A 29 -8.05 23.30 -13.28
C ASN A 29 -6.73 23.91 -13.80
N ALA A 30 -5.73 23.22 -14.35
CA ALA A 30 -5.26 21.84 -14.52
C ALA A 30 -3.90 21.98 -15.27
N TYR A 31 -3.02 20.98 -15.31
CA TYR A 31 -2.52 20.35 -16.55
C TYR A 31 -1.34 19.36 -16.33
N GLN A 32 -1.21 18.56 -17.39
CA GLN A 32 -0.68 17.22 -17.56
C GLN A 32 0.73 17.25 -18.20
N HIS A 33 1.52 16.19 -18.03
CA HIS A 33 2.64 15.90 -18.95
C HIS A 33 2.67 14.41 -19.33
N GLN A 34 2.82 14.18 -20.63
CA GLN A 34 2.90 12.90 -21.31
C GLN A 34 4.30 12.78 -21.94
N ARG A 35 4.88 11.57 -22.05
CA ARG A 35 5.94 11.25 -23.03
C ARG A 35 5.97 9.77 -23.43
N VAL A 36 6.52 9.55 -24.63
CA VAL A 36 6.33 8.46 -25.60
C VAL A 36 7.65 7.67 -25.81
N ARG A 37 7.52 6.38 -26.21
CA ARG A 37 8.56 5.37 -26.59
C ARG A 37 9.10 5.53 -28.03
N THR A 38 10.28 4.95 -28.35
CA THR A 38 10.62 4.07 -29.55
C THR A 38 12.15 3.81 -29.69
N LEU A 39 12.63 2.55 -29.80
CA LEU A 39 13.03 1.65 -30.94
C LEU A 39 14.46 1.82 -31.53
N LEU A 40 15.22 0.71 -31.51
CA LEU A 40 16.61 0.52 -31.99
C LEU A 40 16.66 -0.13 -33.40
N GLN A 41 17.62 0.26 -34.25
CA GLN A 41 17.91 -0.39 -35.54
C GLN A 41 19.43 -0.56 -35.77
N GLN A 42 19.85 -1.76 -36.16
CA GLN A 42 21.24 -2.23 -36.40
C GLN A 42 21.90 -1.65 -37.67
N ARG A 43 23.23 -1.46 -37.63
CA ARG A 43 24.16 -1.60 -38.78
C ARG A 43 25.61 -1.89 -38.33
N GLN A 44 26.32 -2.75 -39.08
CA GLN A 44 27.63 -3.35 -38.77
C GLN A 44 28.88 -2.51 -39.14
N SER A 45 29.87 -2.63 -38.24
CA SER A 45 31.35 -2.75 -38.37
C SER A 45 32.24 -1.64 -38.94
N SER A 46 33.10 -1.10 -38.06
CA SER A 46 34.52 -0.79 -38.30
C SER A 46 35.34 -1.39 -37.13
N GLN A 47 36.51 -1.97 -37.40
CA GLN A 47 37.30 -2.87 -36.52
C GLN A 47 37.22 -2.57 -35.01
N ALA A 48 36.49 -3.41 -34.28
CA ALA A 48 36.41 -3.38 -32.82
C ALA A 48 37.68 -4.02 -32.20
N LYS A 49 38.26 -3.40 -31.17
CA LYS A 49 39.55 -3.82 -30.58
C LYS A 49 39.34 -4.54 -29.25
N LYS A 50 39.93 -5.74 -29.09
CA LYS A 50 39.98 -6.48 -27.80
C LYS A 50 41.22 -6.08 -27.02
N VAL A 51 41.07 -5.86 -25.71
CA VAL A 51 42.16 -5.56 -24.78
C VAL A 51 42.23 -6.66 -23.73
N ASP A 52 43.35 -7.35 -23.65
CA ASP A 52 43.65 -8.31 -22.58
C ASP A 52 44.90 -7.82 -21.83
N ALA A 53 44.73 -7.44 -20.57
CA ALA A 53 45.82 -6.93 -19.74
C ALA A 53 46.71 -8.04 -19.19
N GLY A 54 46.25 -9.31 -19.16
CA GLY A 54 46.90 -10.36 -18.39
C GLY A 54 47.23 -9.84 -16.99
N SER A 55 48.45 -10.08 -16.51
CA SER A 55 48.98 -9.57 -15.23
C SER A 55 49.42 -8.10 -15.24
N GLY A 56 49.30 -7.40 -16.37
CA GLY A 56 49.72 -6.01 -16.55
C GLY A 56 48.68 -4.99 -16.10
N THR A 57 49.06 -3.71 -16.09
CA THR A 57 48.16 -2.58 -15.85
C THR A 57 47.92 -1.81 -17.15
N VAL A 58 46.66 -1.60 -17.50
CA VAL A 58 46.24 -0.82 -18.67
C VAL A 58 45.33 0.32 -18.20
N ILE A 59 45.67 1.55 -18.58
CA ILE A 59 44.87 2.75 -18.29
C ILE A 59 44.43 3.35 -19.62
N ILE A 60 43.14 3.57 -19.79
CA ILE A 60 42.50 4.10 -21.00
C ILE A 60 41.77 5.40 -20.61
N THR A 61 42.25 6.54 -21.09
CA THR A 61 41.64 7.85 -20.84
C THR A 61 41.38 8.57 -22.15
N ASN A 62 40.23 9.24 -22.25
CA ASN A 62 39.90 10.21 -23.32
C ASN A 62 39.79 9.61 -24.74
N MET A 63 38.59 9.16 -25.10
CA MET A 63 38.27 8.65 -26.44
C MET A 63 37.69 9.80 -27.29
N GLY A 64 38.56 10.71 -27.75
CA GLY A 64 38.20 11.88 -28.56
C GLY A 64 38.33 11.64 -30.07
N SER A 65 37.50 12.34 -30.87
CA SER A 65 37.26 12.09 -32.29
C SER A 65 38.34 12.53 -33.29
N GLU A 66 39.51 13.00 -32.85
CA GLU A 66 40.54 13.56 -33.76
C GLU A 66 41.92 12.90 -33.71
N ASP A 67 42.20 11.96 -32.80
CA ASP A 67 43.39 11.09 -32.88
C ASP A 67 43.26 9.94 -31.84
N PRO A 68 43.16 8.66 -32.23
CA PRO A 68 42.98 7.59 -31.26
C PRO A 68 44.36 7.23 -30.67
N PHE A 69 44.41 7.09 -29.34
CA PHE A 69 45.54 6.59 -28.55
C PHE A 69 46.63 7.61 -28.14
N HIS A 70 46.43 8.26 -26.98
CA HIS A 70 47.53 8.30 -26.02
C HIS A 70 47.59 6.95 -25.29
N PHE A 71 48.47 6.07 -25.78
CA PHE A 71 48.93 4.92 -24.98
C PHE A 71 49.86 5.49 -23.90
N ILE A 72 49.35 5.74 -22.70
CA ILE A 72 50.21 6.12 -21.57
C ILE A 72 50.77 4.83 -20.98
N SER A 73 51.93 4.39 -21.46
CA SER A 73 52.77 3.48 -20.68
C SER A 73 53.06 4.16 -19.34
N THR A 74 52.86 3.45 -18.24
CA THR A 74 53.44 3.74 -16.91
C THR A 74 53.61 5.23 -16.58
N ILE A 75 52.59 5.82 -15.95
CA ILE A 75 52.60 7.12 -15.22
C ILE A 75 53.08 8.36 -16.01
N MET A 76 52.18 9.31 -16.25
CA MET A 76 52.22 10.65 -15.61
C MET A 76 50.95 11.48 -15.90
N GLN A 77 50.60 12.34 -14.92
CA GLN A 77 49.42 13.23 -14.83
C GLN A 77 49.46 14.42 -15.81
N VAL A 78 48.29 14.91 -16.28
CA VAL A 78 47.94 16.35 -16.44
C VAL A 78 46.40 16.54 -16.37
N ILE A 79 45.96 17.65 -15.76
CA ILE A 79 44.56 18.10 -15.54
C ILE A 79 44.16 19.17 -16.59
N VAL A 80 42.85 19.29 -16.86
CA VAL A 80 42.02 20.48 -17.20
C VAL A 80 41.38 20.47 -18.61
N GLY A 81 40.04 20.58 -18.66
CA GLY A 81 39.30 20.99 -19.87
C GLY A 81 37.79 20.71 -19.90
N ASN A 82 37.01 21.66 -19.37
CA ASN A 82 35.56 21.94 -19.47
C ASN A 82 34.51 20.97 -20.08
N ARG A 83 33.42 20.85 -19.31
CA ARG A 83 32.14 20.13 -19.52
C ARG A 83 31.31 20.60 -20.73
N LYS A 84 30.58 19.65 -21.33
CA LYS A 84 29.18 19.80 -21.78
C LYS A 84 28.34 18.62 -21.27
N GLN A 85 27.13 18.90 -20.80
CA GLN A 85 26.13 17.91 -20.36
C GLN A 85 25.58 17.10 -21.54
N PRO A 86 25.31 15.79 -21.39
CA PRO A 86 24.66 15.00 -22.42
C PRO A 86 23.13 15.03 -22.25
N THR A 87 22.44 15.32 -23.34
CA THR A 87 21.03 14.99 -23.58
C THR A 87 20.93 14.28 -24.91
N GLY A 88 20.43 13.05 -24.91
CA GLY A 88 19.90 12.37 -26.11
C GLY A 88 20.75 11.22 -26.66
N VAL A 89 20.09 10.06 -26.78
CA VAL A 89 20.23 9.00 -27.80
C VAL A 89 21.58 8.91 -28.51
N ILE A 90 22.34 7.85 -28.21
CA ILE A 90 23.55 7.46 -28.95
C ILE A 90 23.19 7.25 -30.44
N GLN A 91 23.61 8.19 -31.29
CA GLN A 91 23.57 8.03 -32.73
C GLN A 91 24.74 7.15 -33.20
N ASN A 92 24.52 6.42 -34.30
CA ASN A 92 25.45 5.47 -34.91
C ASN A 92 26.81 6.06 -35.33
N SER A 93 27.01 7.38 -35.18
CA SER A 93 28.30 8.07 -35.35
C SER A 93 29.28 7.87 -34.18
N GLN A 94 28.85 7.33 -33.03
CA GLN A 94 29.72 7.05 -31.85
C GLN A 94 30.38 5.65 -31.85
N VAL A 95 30.06 4.77 -32.83
CA VAL A 95 30.60 3.39 -32.89
C VAL A 95 32.07 3.33 -33.36
N LYS A 96 32.57 4.42 -33.93
CA LYS A 96 33.89 4.48 -34.61
C LYS A 96 35.08 4.25 -33.67
N ASP A 97 34.90 4.46 -32.37
CA ASP A 97 35.94 4.36 -31.33
C ASP A 97 35.58 3.36 -30.21
N SER A 98 34.77 2.33 -30.48
CA SER A 98 34.34 1.37 -29.43
C SER A 98 35.30 0.18 -29.24
N LEU A 99 35.50 -0.23 -27.98
CA LEU A 99 36.25 -1.45 -27.64
C LEU A 99 35.33 -2.67 -27.75
N GLU A 100 35.81 -3.79 -28.30
CA GLU A 100 35.00 -5.01 -28.41
C GLU A 100 34.89 -5.73 -27.07
N GLN A 101 36.01 -5.83 -26.35
CA GLN A 101 36.11 -6.56 -25.10
C GLN A 101 37.27 -6.04 -24.25
N LEU A 102 37.06 -6.00 -22.95
CA LEU A 102 38.09 -5.81 -21.92
C LEU A 102 38.25 -7.09 -21.11
N LYS A 103 39.48 -7.54 -20.91
CA LYS A 103 39.78 -8.71 -20.09
C LYS A 103 41.01 -8.47 -19.22
N VAL A 104 40.91 -8.83 -17.94
CA VAL A 104 42.01 -8.82 -17.00
C VAL A 104 42.05 -10.13 -16.21
N ASP A 105 43.27 -10.60 -15.94
CA ASP A 105 43.52 -11.89 -15.29
C ASP A 105 44.85 -11.85 -14.51
N ASN A 106 45.19 -12.89 -13.75
CA ASN A 106 46.50 -13.09 -13.13
C ASN A 106 47.06 -11.88 -12.35
N GLY A 107 46.19 -11.11 -11.67
CA GLY A 107 46.60 -9.97 -10.85
C GLY A 107 46.71 -8.63 -11.57
N GLY A 108 46.32 -8.55 -12.85
CA GLY A 108 46.40 -7.31 -13.62
C GLY A 108 45.34 -6.27 -13.26
N MET A 109 45.40 -5.12 -13.93
CA MET A 109 44.43 -4.03 -13.75
C MET A 109 44.05 -3.39 -15.08
N ILE A 110 42.77 -3.11 -15.27
CA ILE A 110 42.27 -2.22 -16.32
C ILE A 110 41.55 -1.04 -15.67
N ALA A 111 41.92 0.19 -16.02
CA ALA A 111 41.18 1.38 -15.67
C ALA A 111 40.75 2.12 -16.94
N ILE A 112 39.47 2.50 -17.05
CA ILE A 112 38.94 3.27 -18.17
C ILE A 112 38.04 4.40 -17.68
N SER A 113 38.14 5.55 -18.36
CA SER A 113 37.25 6.69 -18.13
C SER A 113 36.66 7.19 -19.45
N ASP A 114 35.36 7.47 -19.46
CA ASP A 114 34.63 8.03 -20.61
C ASP A 114 34.74 7.14 -21.87
N GLY A 115 34.71 5.82 -21.69
CA GLY A 115 34.87 4.83 -22.76
C GLY A 115 33.56 4.13 -23.17
N VAL A 116 33.57 3.49 -24.34
CA VAL A 116 32.47 2.65 -24.82
C VAL A 116 32.99 1.25 -25.11
N VAL A 117 32.38 0.23 -24.50
CA VAL A 117 32.65 -1.20 -24.77
C VAL A 117 31.41 -1.80 -25.43
N HIS A 118 31.53 -2.23 -26.69
CA HIS A 118 30.44 -2.79 -27.46
C HIS A 118 30.80 -4.19 -27.99
N THR A 119 30.06 -5.20 -27.55
CA THR A 119 30.21 -6.58 -28.05
C THR A 119 28.94 -7.04 -28.76
N SER A 120 29.09 -7.53 -29.99
CA SER A 120 27.97 -8.00 -30.82
C SER A 120 28.34 -9.18 -31.73
N SER A 121 29.34 -9.96 -31.34
CA SER A 121 29.88 -11.05 -32.15
C SER A 121 28.93 -12.26 -32.16
N PRO A 122 28.85 -13.06 -33.24
CA PRO A 122 28.08 -14.30 -33.22
C PRO A 122 28.57 -15.24 -32.10
N GLY A 123 27.67 -15.75 -31.26
CA GLY A 123 27.99 -16.67 -30.18
C GLY A 123 27.98 -16.04 -28.78
N MET A 124 28.86 -16.53 -27.89
CA MET A 124 28.97 -16.06 -26.51
C MET A 124 29.66 -14.69 -26.45
N ASN A 125 28.99 -13.72 -25.85
CA ASN A 125 29.47 -12.35 -25.73
C ASN A 125 29.66 -11.94 -24.27
N VAL A 126 30.89 -11.53 -23.93
CA VAL A 126 31.18 -10.90 -22.64
C VAL A 126 31.96 -9.62 -22.88
N ALA A 127 31.41 -8.47 -22.50
CA ALA A 127 32.04 -7.18 -22.81
C ALA A 127 33.23 -6.88 -21.89
N VAL A 128 33.08 -7.08 -20.58
CA VAL A 128 34.13 -6.82 -19.59
C VAL A 128 34.32 -8.04 -18.69
N ILE A 129 35.57 -8.50 -18.56
CA ILE A 129 35.94 -9.71 -17.83
C ILE A 129 37.03 -9.39 -16.80
N SER A 130 36.78 -9.69 -15.54
CA SER A 130 37.75 -9.64 -14.44
C SER A 130 37.79 -11.00 -13.74
N VAL A 131 38.93 -11.69 -13.77
CA VAL A 131 39.04 -13.07 -13.27
C VAL A 131 40.32 -13.26 -12.45
N ASN A 132 40.24 -14.13 -11.45
CA ASN A 132 41.31 -14.53 -10.53
C ASN A 132 41.76 -13.45 -9.55
N THR A 133 42.32 -13.89 -8.43
CA THR A 133 42.65 -13.04 -7.29
C THR A 133 43.69 -11.98 -7.65
N GLY A 134 43.47 -10.75 -7.20
CA GLY A 134 44.32 -9.59 -7.49
C GLY A 134 43.96 -8.85 -8.78
N SER A 135 43.20 -9.47 -9.69
CA SER A 135 42.76 -8.82 -10.92
C SER A 135 41.67 -7.79 -10.63
N SER A 136 41.75 -6.62 -11.27
CA SER A 136 40.81 -5.53 -11.03
C SER A 136 40.43 -4.75 -12.29
N VAL A 137 39.15 -4.36 -12.38
CA VAL A 137 38.66 -3.43 -13.38
C VAL A 137 38.08 -2.18 -12.70
N SER A 138 38.41 -1.00 -13.21
CA SER A 138 37.82 0.27 -12.79
C SER A 138 37.26 1.04 -13.98
N LEU A 139 35.95 1.23 -13.99
CA LEU A 139 35.21 1.88 -15.06
C LEU A 139 34.64 3.20 -14.52
N VAL A 140 34.89 4.33 -15.18
CA VAL A 140 34.33 5.63 -14.81
C VAL A 140 33.59 6.21 -16.00
N ARG A 141 32.29 6.50 -15.85
CA ARG A 141 31.42 7.03 -16.93
C ARG A 141 31.60 6.25 -18.24
N THR A 142 31.59 4.93 -18.14
CA THR A 142 31.84 4.04 -19.26
C THR A 142 30.55 3.36 -19.68
N ASP A 143 30.26 3.32 -20.96
CA ASP A 143 29.04 2.68 -21.48
C ASP A 143 29.37 1.27 -22.00
N ILE A 144 28.66 0.27 -21.49
CA ILE A 144 28.79 -1.12 -21.90
C ILE A 144 27.53 -1.50 -22.68
N SER A 145 27.69 -1.97 -23.91
CA SER A 145 26.61 -2.52 -24.73
C SER A 145 26.93 -3.96 -25.11
N MET A 146 26.07 -4.89 -24.72
CA MET A 146 26.21 -6.32 -25.03
C MET A 146 25.00 -6.84 -25.80
N LEU A 147 25.23 -7.28 -27.04
CA LEU A 147 24.24 -7.96 -27.86
C LEU A 147 24.50 -9.47 -27.84
N GLY A 148 23.84 -10.19 -26.92
CA GLY A 148 23.99 -11.64 -26.78
C GLY A 148 23.13 -12.44 -27.76
N ASP A 149 23.64 -13.59 -28.20
CA ASP A 149 22.80 -14.63 -28.81
C ASP A 149 22.02 -15.37 -27.70
N SER A 150 20.70 -15.47 -27.90
CA SER A 150 19.77 -16.18 -27.00
C SER A 150 20.16 -17.62 -26.67
N GLN A 151 20.93 -18.29 -27.54
CA GLN A 151 21.43 -19.65 -27.29
C GLN A 151 22.43 -19.71 -26.12
N PHE A 152 23.07 -18.58 -25.79
CA PHE A 152 24.11 -18.47 -24.78
C PHE A 152 23.72 -17.56 -23.60
N ASN A 153 22.43 -17.36 -23.34
CA ASN A 153 21.92 -16.49 -22.27
C ASN A 153 22.65 -16.66 -20.93
N ASP A 154 22.86 -17.90 -20.48
CA ASP A 154 23.54 -18.24 -19.20
C ASP A 154 25.02 -17.83 -19.15
N ARG A 155 25.61 -17.44 -20.29
CA ARG A 155 27.04 -17.14 -20.46
C ARG A 155 27.30 -15.70 -20.91
N ASN A 156 26.34 -15.09 -21.59
CA ASN A 156 26.48 -13.70 -22.02
C ASN A 156 26.49 -12.77 -20.81
N SER A 157 27.43 -11.83 -20.76
CA SER A 157 27.53 -10.88 -19.65
C SER A 157 28.04 -9.50 -20.08
N GLY A 158 27.42 -8.43 -19.61
CA GLY A 158 27.97 -7.08 -19.77
C GLY A 158 29.26 -6.94 -18.97
N LEU A 159 29.16 -7.10 -17.65
CA LEU A 159 30.29 -7.12 -16.73
C LEU A 159 30.35 -8.43 -15.97
N PHE A 160 31.46 -9.17 -16.12
CA PHE A 160 31.68 -10.45 -15.47
C PHE A 160 32.91 -10.41 -14.55
N THR A 161 32.67 -10.65 -13.26
CA THR A 161 33.71 -10.69 -12.22
C THR A 161 33.73 -12.06 -11.55
N SER A 162 34.90 -12.71 -11.47
CA SER A 162 34.96 -14.04 -10.86
C SER A 162 36.27 -14.40 -10.17
N SER A 163 36.27 -15.49 -9.40
CA SER A 163 37.45 -16.06 -8.74
C SER A 163 38.18 -15.05 -7.83
N ALA A 164 37.40 -14.38 -6.98
CA ALA A 164 37.87 -13.32 -6.08
C ALA A 164 38.52 -12.08 -6.74
N ALA A 165 38.30 -11.88 -8.05
CA ALA A 165 38.60 -10.62 -8.71
C ALA A 165 37.64 -9.50 -8.28
N THR A 166 38.02 -8.25 -8.57
CA THR A 166 37.19 -7.07 -8.28
C THR A 166 36.84 -6.29 -9.55
N SER A 167 35.66 -5.70 -9.57
CA SER A 167 35.26 -4.73 -10.59
C SER A 167 34.56 -3.55 -9.93
N THR A 168 34.89 -2.34 -10.36
CA THR A 168 34.27 -1.10 -9.90
C THR A 168 33.73 -0.32 -11.10
N MET A 169 32.52 0.22 -10.99
CA MET A 169 31.94 1.08 -12.01
C MET A 169 31.28 2.30 -11.36
N ASN A 170 31.69 3.49 -11.77
CA ASN A 170 31.16 4.76 -11.28
C ASN A 170 30.59 5.58 -12.43
N GLY A 171 29.26 5.64 -12.54
CA GLY A 171 28.53 6.22 -13.66
C GLY A 171 28.61 5.38 -14.94
N GLY A 172 27.92 5.85 -15.98
CA GLY A 172 27.79 5.16 -17.27
C GLY A 172 26.60 4.20 -17.33
N SER A 173 26.43 3.49 -18.44
CA SER A 173 25.35 2.51 -18.63
C SER A 173 25.84 1.09 -18.89
N ILE A 174 24.98 0.11 -18.59
CA ILE A 174 25.10 -1.28 -19.06
C ILE A 174 23.80 -1.64 -19.78
N ASP A 175 23.86 -1.66 -21.10
CA ASP A 175 22.77 -2.07 -21.97
C ASP A 175 23.01 -3.51 -22.45
N PHE A 176 22.06 -4.41 -22.22
CA PHE A 176 22.21 -5.81 -22.60
C PHE A 176 20.98 -6.38 -23.31
N ILE A 177 21.23 -7.23 -24.31
CA ILE A 177 20.22 -8.08 -24.94
C ILE A 177 20.61 -9.53 -24.71
N ASN A 178 19.68 -10.37 -24.25
CA ASN A 178 19.86 -11.83 -24.11
C ASN A 178 21.11 -12.23 -23.31
N GLY A 179 21.05 -12.09 -22.00
CA GLY A 179 22.16 -12.41 -21.11
C GLY A 179 22.04 -11.76 -19.75
N THR A 180 23.18 -11.58 -19.09
CA THR A 180 23.25 -10.92 -17.78
C THR A 180 23.87 -9.53 -17.89
N GLY A 181 23.30 -8.51 -17.27
CA GLY A 181 23.94 -7.20 -17.16
C GLY A 181 25.26 -7.29 -16.39
N VAL A 182 25.17 -7.71 -15.11
CA VAL A 182 26.30 -7.84 -14.20
C VAL A 182 26.30 -9.22 -13.54
N ARG A 183 27.41 -9.94 -13.64
CA ARG A 183 27.58 -11.27 -13.08
C ARG A 183 28.79 -11.33 -12.15
N SER A 184 28.56 -11.76 -10.91
CA SER A 184 29.60 -12.02 -9.92
C SER A 184 29.58 -13.49 -9.50
N PHE A 185 30.72 -14.15 -9.63
CA PHE A 185 30.83 -15.61 -9.50
C PHE A 185 32.06 -16.02 -8.67
N LEU A 186 32.03 -17.15 -7.94
CA LEU A 186 33.20 -17.68 -7.23
C LEU A 186 33.96 -16.65 -6.38
N GLY A 187 33.23 -15.92 -5.53
CA GLY A 187 33.82 -14.88 -4.67
C GLY A 187 34.19 -13.57 -5.37
N GLY A 188 33.94 -13.42 -6.68
CA GLY A 188 34.11 -12.16 -7.38
C GLY A 188 33.24 -11.05 -6.78
N THR A 189 33.78 -9.83 -6.70
CA THR A 189 33.09 -8.68 -6.08
C THR A 189 32.94 -7.55 -7.09
N THR A 190 31.71 -7.05 -7.26
CA THR A 190 31.41 -5.94 -8.18
C THR A 190 30.72 -4.80 -7.43
N ASP A 191 31.34 -3.62 -7.46
CA ASP A 191 30.80 -2.39 -6.88
C ASP A 191 30.37 -1.42 -7.97
N LEU A 192 29.12 -0.97 -7.92
CA LEU A 192 28.48 -0.13 -8.93
C LEU A 192 27.86 1.09 -8.24
N ASP A 193 28.18 2.30 -8.70
CA ASP A 193 27.68 3.56 -8.16
C ASP A 193 27.21 4.48 -9.28
N GLY A 194 25.95 4.90 -9.28
CA GLY A 194 25.42 5.81 -10.30
C GLY A 194 25.25 5.18 -11.69
N VAL A 195 25.18 3.84 -11.78
CA VAL A 195 25.10 3.10 -13.04
C VAL A 195 23.64 2.89 -13.45
N GLU A 196 23.36 3.09 -14.74
CA GLU A 196 22.08 2.73 -15.36
C GLU A 196 22.19 1.35 -16.04
N ILE A 197 21.26 0.43 -15.79
CA ILE A 197 21.24 -0.90 -16.40
C ILE A 197 19.93 -1.09 -17.15
N ASN A 198 20.01 -1.24 -18.47
CA ASN A 198 18.83 -1.54 -19.29
C ASN A 198 18.98 -2.91 -19.95
N GLY A 199 17.93 -3.72 -19.88
CA GLY A 199 17.97 -5.11 -20.32
C GLY A 199 16.76 -5.51 -21.15
N HIS A 200 17.02 -6.21 -22.25
CA HIS A 200 15.95 -6.90 -22.98
C HIS A 200 16.29 -8.38 -23.15
N GLY A 201 15.59 -9.22 -22.41
CA GLY A 201 15.73 -10.67 -22.50
C GLY A 201 14.70 -11.32 -23.42
N THR A 202 14.72 -12.64 -23.40
CA THR A 202 13.78 -13.49 -24.15
C THR A 202 13.00 -14.42 -23.24
N ASN A 203 12.95 -14.15 -21.92
CA ASN A 203 12.28 -15.00 -20.96
C ASN A 203 10.80 -15.19 -21.33
N THR A 204 10.43 -16.46 -21.52
CA THR A 204 9.05 -16.93 -21.76
C THR A 204 8.60 -17.92 -20.69
N GLU A 205 9.54 -18.38 -19.86
CA GLU A 205 9.36 -19.32 -18.77
C GLU A 205 10.45 -19.05 -17.71
N SER A 206 10.27 -19.58 -16.51
CA SER A 206 11.14 -19.30 -15.35
C SER A 206 12.59 -19.79 -15.49
N VAL A 207 12.90 -20.63 -16.49
CA VAL A 207 14.22 -21.27 -16.66
C VAL A 207 15.16 -20.46 -17.55
N LYS A 208 14.64 -19.46 -18.29
CA LYS A 208 15.45 -18.63 -19.19
C LYS A 208 16.19 -17.55 -18.40
N ASN A 209 17.50 -17.49 -18.58
CA ASN A 209 18.41 -16.77 -17.69
C ASN A 209 18.86 -15.43 -18.29
N SER A 210 17.94 -14.58 -18.75
CA SER A 210 18.28 -13.15 -18.87
C SER A 210 18.02 -12.46 -17.54
N MET A 211 18.94 -11.61 -17.08
CA MET A 211 18.81 -10.91 -15.79
C MET A 211 19.66 -9.64 -15.69
N ALA A 212 19.29 -8.68 -14.85
CA ALA A 212 20.16 -7.55 -14.57
C ALA A 212 21.38 -7.97 -13.75
N PHE A 213 21.17 -8.77 -12.69
CA PHE A 213 22.22 -9.22 -11.78
C PHE A 213 22.22 -10.73 -11.58
N HIS A 214 23.40 -11.34 -11.60
CA HIS A 214 23.61 -12.74 -11.23
C HIS A 214 24.71 -12.85 -10.17
N ALA A 215 24.36 -13.33 -8.98
CA ALA A 215 25.33 -13.62 -7.92
C ALA A 215 25.31 -15.12 -7.59
N SER A 216 26.47 -15.76 -7.67
CA SER A 216 26.57 -17.20 -7.47
C SER A 216 27.91 -17.64 -6.87
N LEU A 217 27.88 -18.72 -6.08
CA LEU A 217 29.05 -19.31 -5.39
C LEU A 217 29.88 -18.27 -4.63
N GLY A 218 29.22 -17.46 -3.80
CA GLY A 218 29.85 -16.41 -2.99
C GLY A 218 30.13 -15.12 -3.74
N GLY A 219 29.58 -14.93 -4.94
CA GLY A 219 29.63 -13.66 -5.65
C GLY A 219 28.99 -12.54 -4.82
N TRP A 220 29.59 -11.34 -4.87
CA TRP A 220 29.11 -10.16 -4.16
C TRP A 220 28.89 -9.00 -5.14
N ILE A 221 27.67 -8.46 -5.15
CA ILE A 221 27.32 -7.24 -5.89
C ILE A 221 26.89 -6.15 -4.90
N ASN A 222 27.49 -4.96 -4.97
CA ASN A 222 27.00 -3.75 -4.32
C ASN A 222 26.57 -2.75 -5.38
N PHE A 223 25.30 -2.33 -5.36
CA PHE A 223 24.74 -1.39 -6.33
C PHE A 223 24.12 -0.20 -5.61
N ARG A 224 24.58 1.01 -5.92
CA ARG A 224 24.07 2.22 -5.27
C ARG A 224 23.79 3.36 -6.24
N ASN A 225 22.82 4.20 -5.89
CA ASN A 225 22.49 5.43 -6.61
C ASN A 225 22.15 5.23 -8.10
N GLY A 226 21.68 4.04 -8.49
CA GLY A 226 21.50 3.67 -9.89
C GLY A 226 20.06 3.30 -10.23
N SER A 227 19.84 2.97 -11.50
CA SER A 227 18.54 2.50 -12.00
C SER A 227 18.68 1.23 -12.83
N VAL A 228 17.66 0.38 -12.75
CA VAL A 228 17.56 -0.85 -13.54
C VAL A 228 16.19 -0.86 -14.21
N ASP A 229 16.15 -0.98 -15.53
CA ASP A 229 14.94 -1.22 -16.30
C ASP A 229 15.13 -2.44 -17.20
N VAL A 230 14.49 -3.56 -16.86
CA VAL A 230 14.57 -4.79 -17.64
C VAL A 230 13.21 -5.27 -18.11
N ILE A 231 13.19 -5.81 -19.33
CA ILE A 231 12.02 -6.41 -19.97
C ILE A 231 12.34 -7.86 -20.32
N ARG A 232 11.46 -8.79 -19.93
CA ARG A 232 11.61 -10.23 -20.18
C ARG A 232 12.95 -10.78 -19.69
N ALA A 233 13.41 -10.27 -18.55
CA ALA A 233 14.62 -10.65 -17.83
C ALA A 233 14.37 -10.47 -16.34
N HIS A 234 14.95 -11.32 -15.50
CA HIS A 234 14.85 -11.20 -14.03
C HIS A 234 15.59 -9.96 -13.52
N GLY A 235 15.22 -9.44 -12.36
CA GLY A 235 16.02 -8.42 -11.68
C GLY A 235 17.32 -9.03 -11.16
N PHE A 236 17.20 -10.00 -10.26
CA PHE A 236 18.31 -10.64 -9.57
C PHE A 236 18.14 -12.16 -9.62
N LEU A 237 19.15 -12.89 -10.11
CA LEU A 237 19.28 -14.33 -9.91
C LEU A 237 20.33 -14.58 -8.83
N ILE A 238 19.96 -15.41 -7.86
CA ILE A 238 20.84 -15.89 -6.82
C ILE A 238 20.76 -17.41 -6.79
N ASP A 239 21.90 -18.06 -7.03
CA ASP A 239 22.02 -19.52 -7.00
C ASP A 239 23.37 -19.94 -6.37
N ASN A 240 23.41 -21.06 -5.63
CA ASN A 240 24.65 -21.62 -5.08
C ASN A 240 24.75 -23.14 -5.32
N ALA A 241 24.32 -23.63 -6.48
CA ALA A 241 24.43 -25.06 -6.77
C ALA A 241 25.91 -25.52 -6.69
N PRO A 242 26.21 -26.63 -5.98
CA PRO A 242 27.57 -27.17 -5.89
C PRO A 242 28.18 -27.31 -7.29
N PHE A 243 29.34 -26.70 -7.49
CA PHE A 243 30.01 -26.70 -8.79
C PHE A 243 31.10 -27.76 -8.79
N ASP A 244 30.91 -28.81 -9.61
CA ASP A 244 31.92 -29.83 -9.84
C ASP A 244 32.91 -29.36 -10.91
N LEU A 245 34.13 -29.02 -10.48
CA LEU A 245 35.23 -28.63 -11.35
C LEU A 245 35.73 -29.77 -12.26
N SER A 246 35.40 -31.03 -11.94
CA SER A 246 35.82 -32.20 -12.73
C SER A 246 35.24 -32.18 -14.16
N ALA A 247 34.05 -31.60 -14.33
CA ALA A 247 33.39 -31.43 -15.63
C ALA A 247 34.12 -30.47 -16.60
N ARG A 248 35.11 -29.69 -16.11
CA ARG A 248 35.96 -28.81 -16.93
C ARG A 248 37.40 -29.32 -17.12
N GLY A 249 37.66 -30.60 -16.84
CA GLY A 249 38.95 -31.24 -17.13
C GLY A 249 40.02 -31.06 -16.03
N GLY A 250 39.65 -30.53 -14.87
CA GLY A 250 40.50 -30.51 -13.68
C GLY A 250 40.44 -31.85 -12.96
N ALA A 251 41.27 -32.82 -13.36
CA ALA A 251 41.41 -34.08 -12.63
C ALA A 251 41.90 -33.77 -11.19
N GLY A 252 41.05 -34.00 -10.18
CA GLY A 252 41.39 -33.90 -8.76
C GLY A 252 40.89 -32.68 -7.98
N ALA A 253 40.03 -31.83 -8.56
CA ALA A 253 39.46 -30.70 -7.82
C ALA A 253 38.26 -31.13 -6.94
N SER A 254 38.34 -30.89 -5.63
CA SER A 254 37.20 -31.05 -4.72
C SER A 254 36.03 -30.15 -5.13
N PRO A 255 34.77 -30.56 -4.92
CA PRO A 255 33.61 -29.67 -5.04
C PRO A 255 33.85 -28.39 -4.23
N ILE A 256 33.59 -27.23 -4.83
CA ILE A 256 33.69 -25.96 -4.11
C ILE A 256 32.51 -25.90 -3.12
N ASP A 257 32.81 -25.75 -1.82
CA ASP A 257 31.77 -25.57 -0.81
C ASP A 257 30.91 -24.34 -1.14
N PRO A 258 29.57 -24.44 -1.04
CA PRO A 258 28.68 -23.34 -1.32
C PRO A 258 28.97 -22.16 -0.39
N ARG A 259 29.28 -21.00 -0.99
CA ARG A 259 29.48 -19.73 -0.29
C ARG A 259 28.22 -18.88 -0.44
N ILE A 260 27.83 -18.18 0.61
CA ILE A 260 26.66 -17.31 0.60
C ILE A 260 26.90 -16.14 -0.37
N SER A 261 26.15 -16.11 -1.46
CA SER A 261 26.13 -15.00 -2.41
C SER A 261 25.37 -13.80 -1.81
N LYS A 262 25.83 -12.58 -2.10
CA LYS A 262 25.29 -11.35 -1.50
C LYS A 262 25.03 -10.29 -2.57
N VAL A 263 23.85 -9.66 -2.49
CA VAL A 263 23.52 -8.50 -3.30
C VAL A 263 23.01 -7.39 -2.38
N ASN A 264 23.71 -6.26 -2.34
CA ASN A 264 23.29 -5.09 -1.59
C ASN A 264 22.90 -3.98 -2.57
N VAL A 265 21.74 -3.37 -2.35
CA VAL A 265 21.23 -2.28 -3.18
C VAL A 265 20.81 -1.09 -2.34
N GLU A 266 21.40 0.08 -2.60
CA GLU A 266 21.14 1.30 -1.83
C GLU A 266 20.72 2.48 -2.73
N ASN A 267 19.64 3.17 -2.35
CA ASN A 267 19.20 4.39 -3.02
C ASN A 267 19.00 4.21 -4.53
N SER A 268 18.38 3.10 -4.94
CA SER A 268 18.20 2.75 -6.35
C SER A 268 16.74 2.44 -6.70
N THR A 269 16.42 2.48 -7.99
CA THR A 269 15.11 2.07 -8.53
C THR A 269 15.27 0.91 -9.51
N ILE A 270 14.50 -0.15 -9.32
CA ILE A 270 14.54 -1.38 -10.12
C ILE A 270 13.14 -1.67 -10.65
N LEU A 271 13.02 -1.72 -11.97
CA LEU A 271 11.81 -2.07 -12.69
C LEU A 271 12.04 -3.35 -13.48
N VAL A 272 11.23 -4.38 -13.22
CA VAL A 272 11.28 -5.69 -13.88
C VAL A 272 9.94 -5.95 -14.54
N LYS A 273 9.92 -6.02 -15.88
CA LYS A 273 8.71 -6.20 -16.69
C LYS A 273 8.70 -7.55 -17.40
N GLY A 274 7.53 -8.16 -17.52
CA GLY A 274 7.30 -9.40 -18.27
C GLY A 274 6.74 -10.54 -17.43
N GLU A 275 5.81 -11.29 -18.02
CA GLU A 275 5.02 -12.35 -17.37
C GLU A 275 5.86 -13.56 -16.93
N ALA A 276 7.11 -13.70 -17.37
CA ALA A 276 8.03 -14.76 -16.96
C ALA A 276 9.30 -14.19 -16.29
N SER A 277 9.20 -12.99 -15.70
CA SER A 277 10.32 -12.26 -15.12
C SER A 277 10.05 -11.94 -13.66
N TYR A 278 10.96 -12.37 -12.79
CA TYR A 278 10.86 -12.21 -11.34
C TYR A 278 11.77 -11.09 -10.87
N GLY A 279 11.39 -10.42 -9.77
CA GLY A 279 12.25 -9.42 -9.13
C GLY A 279 13.53 -10.05 -8.58
N ILE A 280 13.39 -10.78 -7.49
CA ILE A 280 14.43 -11.60 -6.87
C ILE A 280 14.10 -13.06 -7.16
N PHE A 281 15.01 -13.77 -7.80
CA PHE A 281 14.86 -15.16 -8.20
C PHE A 281 15.92 -16.00 -7.48
N PHE A 282 15.50 -16.69 -6.42
CA PHE A 282 16.30 -17.73 -5.77
C PHE A 282 15.99 -19.06 -6.42
N HIS A 283 16.98 -19.66 -7.09
CA HIS A 283 16.74 -20.88 -7.85
C HIS A 283 17.89 -21.86 -7.78
N ARG A 284 17.54 -23.14 -7.64
CA ARG A 284 18.48 -24.24 -7.85
C ARG A 284 17.99 -25.13 -8.99
N LYS A 285 18.82 -25.27 -10.03
CA LYS A 285 18.58 -26.25 -11.10
C LYS A 285 18.49 -27.67 -10.49
N PRO A 286 17.53 -28.50 -10.93
CA PRO A 286 17.44 -29.90 -10.47
C PRO A 286 18.77 -30.61 -10.76
N ALA A 287 19.37 -31.22 -9.74
CA ALA A 287 20.49 -32.11 -9.95
C ALA A 287 20.01 -33.39 -10.65
N GLN A 288 20.75 -33.87 -11.66
CA GLN A 288 20.70 -35.29 -12.01
C GLN A 288 21.22 -36.04 -10.77
N GLU A 289 20.44 -37.02 -10.31
CA GLU A 289 20.54 -37.69 -9.02
C GLU A 289 21.97 -37.96 -8.51
N ARG A 290 22.28 -37.48 -7.29
CA ARG A 290 22.96 -38.22 -6.21
C ARG A 290 23.02 -37.41 -4.91
N GLY A 291 22.17 -37.78 -3.96
CA GLY A 291 22.53 -37.84 -2.53
C GLY A 291 22.89 -36.57 -1.74
N GLN A 292 22.64 -35.35 -2.23
CA GLN A 292 22.87 -34.13 -1.43
C GLN A 292 21.56 -33.54 -0.90
N THR A 293 21.07 -34.14 0.19
CA THR A 293 19.93 -33.68 1.00
C THR A 293 20.37 -32.69 2.08
N GLY A 294 21.07 -31.62 1.69
CA GLY A 294 21.40 -30.50 2.57
C GLY A 294 20.78 -29.22 2.00
N GLY A 295 20.08 -28.45 2.84
CA GLY A 295 19.62 -27.11 2.50
C GLY A 295 20.82 -26.25 2.10
N VAL A 296 20.90 -25.88 0.82
CA VAL A 296 21.96 -24.99 0.35
C VAL A 296 21.40 -23.58 0.43
N LEU A 297 21.95 -22.78 1.34
CA LEU A 297 21.75 -21.33 1.42
C LEU A 297 22.10 -20.71 0.05
N SER A 298 21.13 -20.11 -0.64
CA SER A 298 21.35 -19.43 -1.94
C SER A 298 21.88 -18.01 -1.78
N GLY A 299 21.42 -17.22 -0.81
CA GLY A 299 22.04 -15.92 -0.58
C GLY A 299 21.19 -14.89 0.15
N LEU A 300 21.78 -13.72 0.33
CA LEU A 300 21.18 -12.56 0.97
C LEU A 300 21.03 -11.42 -0.05
N VAL A 301 19.81 -10.91 -0.18
CA VAL A 301 19.52 -9.68 -0.93
C VAL A 301 19.10 -8.60 0.07
N SER A 302 19.83 -7.49 0.13
CA SER A 302 19.54 -6.38 1.04
C SER A 302 19.25 -5.10 0.27
N PHE A 303 18.11 -4.47 0.56
CA PHE A 303 17.67 -3.22 -0.05
C PHE A 303 17.54 -2.11 1.00
N LYS A 304 18.23 -0.99 0.80
CA LYS A 304 18.17 0.20 1.66
C LYS A 304 17.73 1.43 0.86
N LYS A 305 16.62 2.06 1.24
CA LYS A 305 16.06 3.22 0.51
C LYS A 305 15.84 2.95 -0.98
N THR A 306 15.45 1.72 -1.30
CA THR A 306 15.40 1.21 -2.68
C THR A 306 13.96 0.85 -3.04
N THR A 307 13.60 1.04 -4.31
CA THR A 307 12.29 0.64 -4.85
C THR A 307 12.45 -0.49 -5.87
N LEU A 308 11.81 -1.64 -5.64
CA LEU A 308 11.67 -2.74 -6.59
C LEU A 308 10.21 -2.87 -7.05
N LEU A 309 9.97 -2.78 -8.35
CA LEU A 309 8.65 -2.92 -8.98
C LEU A 309 8.65 -4.06 -10.00
N VAL A 310 7.76 -5.02 -9.79
CA VAL A 310 7.57 -6.20 -10.66
C VAL A 310 6.09 -6.32 -11.05
N PRO A 311 5.57 -5.39 -11.88
CA PRO A 311 4.12 -5.24 -12.10
C PRO A 311 3.44 -6.47 -12.72
N ASP A 312 4.18 -7.30 -13.44
CA ASP A 312 3.63 -8.39 -14.26
C ASP A 312 3.82 -9.78 -13.64
N ASN A 313 4.53 -9.90 -12.52
CA ASN A 313 4.79 -11.19 -11.85
C ASN A 313 5.26 -11.00 -10.39
N THR A 314 6.02 -11.96 -9.86
CA THR A 314 6.36 -12.10 -8.45
C THR A 314 7.62 -11.33 -8.10
N ALA A 315 7.55 -10.55 -7.03
CA ALA A 315 8.69 -9.77 -6.55
C ALA A 315 9.79 -10.64 -5.93
N ILE A 316 9.42 -11.68 -5.17
CA ILE A 316 10.35 -12.64 -4.56
C ILE A 316 9.90 -14.05 -4.93
N TYR A 317 10.70 -14.74 -5.74
CA TYR A 317 10.44 -16.11 -6.14
C TYR A 317 11.53 -17.03 -5.61
N ASN A 318 11.14 -18.11 -4.94
CA ASN A 318 12.06 -19.10 -4.42
C ASN A 318 11.68 -20.53 -4.85
N ASP A 319 12.67 -21.27 -5.36
CA ASP A 319 12.52 -22.63 -5.86
C ASP A 319 13.72 -23.51 -5.44
N ARG A 320 13.44 -24.55 -4.63
CA ARG A 320 14.39 -25.58 -4.17
C ARG A 320 15.62 -25.07 -3.40
N THR A 321 15.56 -23.88 -2.82
CA THR A 321 16.69 -23.30 -2.09
C THR A 321 16.27 -22.40 -0.94
N GLU A 322 17.25 -21.90 -0.19
CA GLU A 322 17.04 -21.00 0.93
C GLU A 322 17.48 -19.57 0.58
N GLY A 323 16.64 -18.57 0.84
CA GLY A 323 16.91 -17.17 0.52
C GLY A 323 16.55 -16.23 1.66
N HIS A 324 17.33 -15.16 1.82
CA HIS A 324 17.04 -14.11 2.79
C HIS A 324 16.93 -12.76 2.07
N VAL A 325 15.89 -12.01 2.41
CA VAL A 325 15.65 -10.66 1.90
C VAL A 325 15.55 -9.69 3.07
N ALA A 326 16.39 -8.67 3.09
CA ALA A 326 16.38 -7.62 4.11
C ALA A 326 16.02 -6.27 3.50
N LEU A 327 15.01 -5.59 4.04
CA LEU A 327 14.49 -4.32 3.55
C LEU A 327 14.60 -3.26 4.66
N LEU A 328 15.27 -2.14 4.35
CA LEU A 328 15.41 -1.00 5.25
C LEU A 328 14.95 0.28 4.55
N SER A 329 13.84 0.85 5.02
CA SER A 329 13.22 2.04 4.39
C SER A 329 12.97 1.86 2.88
N SER A 330 12.61 0.65 2.46
CA SER A 330 12.51 0.27 1.05
C SER A 330 11.07 -0.04 0.64
N LYS A 331 10.81 -0.03 -0.67
CA LYS A 331 9.53 -0.41 -1.26
C LYS A 331 9.71 -1.59 -2.19
N ILE A 332 8.94 -2.65 -1.99
CA ILE A 332 8.87 -3.80 -2.89
C ILE A 332 7.43 -4.05 -3.29
N SER A 333 7.19 -4.24 -4.59
CA SER A 333 5.86 -4.49 -5.14
C SER A 333 5.94 -5.50 -6.25
N GLY A 334 5.08 -6.51 -6.22
CA GLY A 334 4.82 -7.40 -7.34
C GLY A 334 3.33 -7.67 -7.48
N ASP A 335 2.95 -8.37 -8.55
CA ASP A 335 1.61 -8.97 -8.65
C ASP A 335 1.39 -9.96 -7.49
N LEU A 336 2.41 -10.78 -7.26
CA LEU A 336 2.67 -11.43 -5.97
C LEU A 336 3.89 -10.78 -5.32
N LEU A 337 3.84 -10.61 -4.01
CA LEU A 337 4.99 -10.27 -3.19
C LEU A 337 5.96 -11.45 -3.13
N LEU A 338 5.43 -12.65 -2.85
CA LEU A 338 6.22 -13.84 -2.55
C LEU A 338 5.61 -15.10 -3.16
N GLU A 339 6.44 -15.93 -3.79
CA GLU A 339 6.10 -17.31 -4.17
C GLU A 339 7.25 -18.25 -3.76
N ALA A 340 6.93 -19.31 -3.01
CA ALA A 340 7.90 -20.30 -2.55
C ALA A 340 7.37 -21.72 -2.75
N LYS A 341 8.10 -22.53 -3.53
CA LYS A 341 7.71 -23.90 -3.92
C LYS A 341 8.85 -24.91 -3.86
N ASN A 342 8.52 -26.19 -4.01
CA ASN A 342 9.46 -27.31 -4.16
C ASN A 342 10.45 -27.46 -2.99
N GLY A 343 9.99 -27.26 -1.76
CA GLY A 343 10.79 -27.44 -0.55
C GLY A 343 11.75 -26.29 -0.28
N SER A 344 11.45 -25.10 -0.81
CA SER A 344 12.26 -23.89 -0.60
C SER A 344 11.98 -23.25 0.76
N SER A 345 12.90 -22.41 1.23
CA SER A 345 12.74 -21.61 2.46
C SER A 345 13.11 -20.16 2.21
N VAL A 346 12.25 -19.21 2.55
CA VAL A 346 12.57 -17.78 2.38
C VAL A 346 12.14 -16.96 3.58
N THR A 347 13.05 -16.09 4.02
CA THR A 347 12.80 -15.15 5.11
C THR A 347 12.87 -13.73 4.57
N VAL A 348 11.80 -12.96 4.78
CA VAL A 348 11.71 -11.54 4.42
C VAL A 348 11.66 -10.70 5.69
N MET A 349 12.70 -9.90 5.90
CA MET A 349 12.84 -8.99 7.04
C MET A 349 12.64 -7.56 6.60
N ALA A 350 11.56 -6.92 7.06
CA ALA A 350 11.19 -5.56 6.70
C ALA A 350 11.27 -4.62 7.90
N ASP A 351 12.02 -3.54 7.72
CA ASP A 351 12.19 -2.44 8.67
C ASP A 351 11.84 -1.12 8.00
N ALA A 352 10.88 -0.37 8.57
CA ALA A 352 10.36 0.87 8.01
C ALA A 352 10.01 0.80 6.51
N SER A 353 9.54 -0.37 6.04
CA SER A 353 9.44 -0.70 4.62
C SER A 353 8.00 -0.98 4.17
N SER A 354 7.73 -0.79 2.87
CA SER A 354 6.43 -1.05 2.26
C SER A 354 6.50 -2.23 1.31
N LEU A 355 5.67 -3.24 1.53
CA LEU A 355 5.57 -4.46 0.75
C LEU A 355 4.16 -4.52 0.14
N SER A 356 4.05 -4.86 -1.15
CA SER A 356 2.77 -4.98 -1.84
C SER A 356 2.72 -6.24 -2.71
N GLY A 357 1.58 -6.92 -2.70
CA GLY A 357 1.37 -8.18 -3.41
C GLY A 357 0.85 -9.28 -2.49
N GLY A 358 0.15 -10.26 -3.07
CA GLY A 358 -0.22 -11.50 -2.38
C GLY A 358 0.98 -12.41 -2.12
N ALA A 359 0.82 -13.45 -1.32
CA ALA A 359 1.87 -14.44 -1.07
C ALA A 359 1.38 -15.86 -1.37
N ARG A 360 2.23 -16.72 -1.93
CA ARG A 360 1.92 -18.11 -2.23
C ARG A 360 3.05 -19.01 -1.77
N VAL A 361 2.92 -19.54 -0.57
CA VAL A 361 3.86 -20.51 -0.01
C VAL A 361 3.18 -21.88 0.00
N PHE A 362 3.75 -22.83 -0.73
CA PHE A 362 3.27 -24.21 -0.78
C PHE A 362 3.66 -24.98 0.49
N ASP A 363 2.89 -26.02 0.85
CA ASP A 363 2.98 -26.71 2.15
C ASP A 363 4.38 -27.27 2.46
N GLU A 364 5.07 -27.78 1.44
CA GLU A 364 6.43 -28.32 1.56
C GLU A 364 7.49 -27.21 1.74
N SER A 365 7.15 -25.96 1.46
CA SER A 365 8.06 -24.80 1.44
C SER A 365 7.78 -23.85 2.61
N THR A 366 8.78 -23.10 3.05
CA THR A 366 8.66 -22.16 4.17
C THR A 366 8.79 -20.73 3.68
N GLY A 367 7.88 -19.86 4.10
CA GLY A 367 7.93 -18.44 3.81
C GLY A 367 7.58 -17.63 5.05
N GLU A 368 8.55 -16.87 5.56
CA GLU A 368 8.44 -16.11 6.81
C GLU A 368 8.53 -14.61 6.55
N LEU A 369 7.63 -13.84 7.14
CA LEU A 369 7.61 -12.38 7.04
C LEU A 369 7.78 -11.76 8.43
N TYR A 370 8.77 -10.87 8.55
CA TYR A 370 9.03 -10.10 9.77
C TYR A 370 8.83 -8.62 9.46
N LEU A 371 7.82 -8.00 10.06
CA LEU A 371 7.45 -6.59 9.85
C LEU A 371 7.77 -5.78 11.10
N THR A 372 8.66 -4.80 10.98
CA THR A 372 9.14 -3.98 12.11
C THR A 372 9.15 -2.48 11.78
N ASN A 373 9.09 -1.64 12.82
CA ASN A 373 9.35 -0.19 12.76
C ASN A 373 8.51 0.56 11.71
N GLY A 374 7.19 0.40 11.74
CA GLY A 374 6.27 1.07 10.82
C GLY A 374 6.15 0.41 9.45
N SER A 375 6.65 -0.83 9.30
CA SER A 375 6.52 -1.56 8.04
C SER A 375 5.07 -1.91 7.74
N ARG A 376 4.74 -2.00 6.46
CA ARG A 376 3.39 -2.31 5.98
C ARG A 376 3.43 -3.37 4.90
N TRP A 377 2.67 -4.44 5.07
CA TRP A 377 2.35 -5.38 4.00
C TRP A 377 0.93 -5.13 3.50
N ILE A 378 0.81 -4.65 2.26
CA ILE A 378 -0.45 -4.43 1.57
C ILE A 378 -0.75 -5.66 0.72
N ILE A 379 -1.78 -6.41 1.11
CA ILE A 379 -2.23 -7.60 0.41
C ILE A 379 -3.15 -7.15 -0.72
N THR A 380 -2.65 -7.28 -1.95
CA THR A 380 -3.37 -6.96 -3.18
C THR A 380 -3.76 -8.23 -3.91
N ARG A 381 -4.83 -8.17 -4.69
CA ARG A 381 -5.25 -9.29 -5.53
C ARG A 381 -4.27 -9.46 -6.71
N SER A 382 -3.86 -10.70 -6.96
CA SER A 382 -3.08 -11.03 -8.16
C SER A 382 -3.95 -10.89 -9.41
N LYS A 383 -3.38 -10.29 -10.46
CA LYS A 383 -3.97 -10.16 -11.79
C LYS A 383 -3.74 -11.40 -12.64
N THR A 384 -2.71 -12.19 -12.32
CA THR A 384 -2.19 -13.24 -13.21
C THR A 384 -2.36 -14.66 -12.65
N GLN A 385 -2.44 -14.83 -11.33
CA GLN A 385 -2.51 -16.14 -10.68
C GLN A 385 -3.80 -16.34 -9.88
N ASP A 386 -4.45 -17.49 -10.07
CA ASP A 386 -5.49 -18.06 -9.21
C ASP A 386 -4.82 -19.16 -8.37
N PRO A 387 -4.86 -19.14 -7.02
CA PRO A 387 -6.04 -18.91 -6.19
C PRO A 387 -6.20 -17.51 -5.55
N GLN A 388 -7.43 -17.17 -5.17
CA GLN A 388 -7.87 -15.90 -4.54
C GLN A 388 -7.39 -15.65 -3.09
N TRP A 389 -6.41 -16.41 -2.57
CA TRP A 389 -5.93 -16.28 -1.19
C TRP A 389 -4.42 -16.22 -1.11
N SER A 390 -3.92 -15.53 -0.08
CA SER A 390 -2.50 -15.48 0.25
C SER A 390 -2.15 -16.53 1.30
N SER A 391 -0.99 -17.17 1.21
CA SER A 391 -0.41 -18.01 2.27
C SER A 391 1.04 -17.69 2.58
N VAL A 392 1.35 -17.79 3.87
CA VAL A 392 2.71 -17.72 4.43
C VAL A 392 2.82 -18.71 5.59
N SER A 393 4.03 -19.13 5.92
CA SER A 393 4.27 -20.08 7.02
C SER A 393 4.33 -19.39 8.37
N TYR A 394 4.84 -18.16 8.43
CA TYR A 394 4.99 -17.41 9.66
C TYR A 394 4.91 -15.90 9.42
N VAL A 395 4.29 -15.18 10.35
CA VAL A 395 4.31 -13.72 10.36
C VAL A 395 4.63 -13.19 11.76
N MET A 396 5.63 -12.32 11.84
CA MET A 396 5.90 -11.50 12.99
C MET A 396 5.61 -10.03 12.67
N VAL A 397 4.89 -9.35 13.58
CA VAL A 397 4.52 -7.94 13.43
C VAL A 397 4.89 -7.20 14.72
N LYS A 398 5.71 -6.15 14.60
CA LYS A 398 6.04 -5.22 15.70
C LYS A 398 5.96 -3.79 15.20
N ASP A 399 5.14 -2.97 15.86
CA ASP A 399 4.90 -1.57 15.47
C ASP A 399 4.62 -1.40 13.97
N SER A 400 3.89 -2.35 13.39
CA SER A 400 3.75 -2.53 11.93
C SER A 400 2.35 -3.02 11.59
N ALA A 401 2.01 -3.01 10.29
CA ALA A 401 0.66 -3.33 9.84
C ALA A 401 0.58 -4.34 8.70
N ILE A 402 -0.42 -5.22 8.78
CA ILE A 402 -0.95 -5.98 7.65
C ILE A 402 -2.22 -5.26 7.17
N VAL A 403 -2.30 -4.96 5.88
CA VAL A 403 -3.36 -4.14 5.30
C VAL A 403 -3.96 -4.88 4.12
N PHE A 404 -5.25 -5.17 4.18
CA PHE A 404 -5.98 -5.66 3.02
C PHE A 404 -6.35 -4.50 2.11
N GLU A 405 -5.99 -4.59 0.83
CA GLU A 405 -6.38 -3.60 -0.17
C GLU A 405 -7.92 -3.52 -0.22
N ARG A 406 -8.43 -2.29 -0.31
CA ARG A 406 -9.87 -2.05 -0.38
C ARG A 406 -10.43 -2.74 -1.63
N PRO A 407 -11.43 -3.62 -1.50
CA PRO A 407 -11.95 -4.36 -2.63
C PRO A 407 -12.73 -3.44 -3.58
N THR A 408 -12.58 -3.66 -4.89
CA THR A 408 -13.30 -2.94 -5.95
C THR A 408 -14.62 -3.61 -6.36
N SER A 409 -14.80 -4.88 -6.00
CA SER A 409 -15.98 -5.72 -6.20
C SER A 409 -16.32 -6.45 -4.89
N ASP A 410 -17.28 -7.37 -4.90
CA ASP A 410 -17.60 -8.23 -3.75
C ASP A 410 -16.56 -9.33 -3.45
N ASP A 411 -15.34 -9.19 -3.99
CA ASP A 411 -14.26 -10.15 -3.88
C ASP A 411 -13.32 -9.80 -2.72
N TYR A 412 -13.58 -10.39 -1.56
CA TYR A 412 -12.75 -10.25 -0.37
C TYR A 412 -11.59 -11.25 -0.37
N GLN A 413 -10.50 -10.90 0.31
CA GLN A 413 -9.29 -11.73 0.31
C GLN A 413 -9.15 -12.50 1.62
N THR A 414 -8.51 -13.67 1.53
CA THR A 414 -8.14 -14.46 2.71
C THR A 414 -6.64 -14.57 2.81
N LEU A 415 -6.09 -14.33 4.00
CA LEU A 415 -4.71 -14.64 4.36
C LEU A 415 -4.67 -15.89 5.24
N ARG A 416 -3.93 -16.91 4.81
CA ARG A 416 -3.61 -18.10 5.58
C ARG A 416 -2.21 -17.99 6.17
N ILE A 417 -2.06 -18.34 7.44
CA ILE A 417 -0.78 -18.27 8.15
C ILE A 417 -0.56 -19.58 8.91
N GLY A 418 0.59 -20.22 8.73
CA GLY A 418 0.98 -21.39 9.52
C GLY A 418 0.82 -22.73 8.83
N LYS A 419 1.36 -23.77 9.47
CA LYS A 419 1.38 -25.17 9.00
C LYS A 419 0.79 -26.16 10.01
N GLY A 420 0.18 -25.65 11.08
CA GLY A 420 -0.49 -26.45 12.11
C GLY A 420 0.32 -26.81 13.34
N SER A 421 1.59 -26.43 13.38
CA SER A 421 2.48 -26.66 14.52
C SER A 421 3.23 -25.39 14.90
N GLY A 422 3.46 -25.21 16.21
CA GLY A 422 4.19 -24.07 16.75
C GLY A 422 3.46 -22.74 16.62
N GLU A 423 4.19 -21.66 16.88
CA GLU A 423 3.71 -20.28 16.70
C GLU A 423 3.70 -19.92 15.21
N ALA A 424 2.54 -19.51 14.70
CA ALA A 424 2.38 -19.09 13.31
C ALA A 424 2.29 -17.55 13.18
N TYR A 425 1.81 -16.88 14.22
CA TYR A 425 1.66 -15.43 14.24
C TYR A 425 2.13 -14.83 15.56
N ASN A 426 3.00 -13.83 15.48
CA ASN A 426 3.59 -13.17 16.64
C ASN A 426 3.46 -11.64 16.58
N ALA A 427 2.63 -11.09 17.46
CA ALA A 427 2.56 -9.65 17.70
C ALA A 427 3.51 -9.23 18.84
N LYS A 428 4.80 -9.11 18.53
CA LYS A 428 5.86 -8.89 19.52
C LYS A 428 5.78 -7.49 20.15
N GLU A 429 5.76 -7.42 21.48
CA GLU A 429 5.93 -6.18 22.27
C GLU A 429 4.91 -5.04 22.01
N GLY A 430 3.80 -5.31 21.32
CA GLY A 430 2.73 -4.33 21.07
C GLY A 430 2.87 -3.56 19.75
N GLY A 431 1.84 -2.80 19.37
CA GLY A 431 1.85 -1.96 18.16
C GLY A 431 1.51 -2.67 16.84
N ALA A 432 1.31 -3.98 16.84
CA ALA A 432 0.85 -4.73 15.67
C ALA A 432 -0.58 -4.33 15.29
N GLN A 433 -0.79 -4.05 14.00
CA GLN A 433 -2.06 -3.60 13.44
C GLN A 433 -2.50 -4.47 12.26
N ILE A 434 -3.80 -4.69 12.14
CA ILE A 434 -4.43 -5.38 11.01
C ILE A 434 -5.59 -4.51 10.52
N TYR A 435 -5.64 -4.27 9.21
CA TYR A 435 -6.74 -3.54 8.56
C TYR A 435 -7.51 -4.49 7.64
N LEU A 436 -8.81 -4.65 7.91
CA LEU A 436 -9.71 -5.57 7.20
C LEU A 436 -10.90 -4.82 6.63
N ASN A 437 -11.42 -5.29 5.49
CA ASN A 437 -12.66 -4.80 4.90
C ASN A 437 -13.80 -5.78 5.18
N VAL A 438 -15.00 -5.24 5.44
CA VAL A 438 -16.19 -6.04 5.78
C VAL A 438 -17.41 -5.44 5.11
N SER A 439 -18.24 -6.27 4.46
CA SER A 439 -19.59 -5.94 4.03
C SER A 439 -20.60 -6.83 4.73
N LEU A 440 -21.72 -6.22 5.14
CA LEU A 440 -22.91 -6.95 5.54
C LEU A 440 -23.82 -7.11 4.34
N GLU A 441 -23.82 -8.31 3.77
CA GLU A 441 -24.95 -8.76 2.97
C GLU A 441 -26.00 -9.34 3.92
N GLY A 442 -27.25 -8.93 3.76
CA GLY A 442 -28.35 -9.35 4.63
C GLY A 442 -28.62 -10.85 4.50
N GLY A 443 -27.92 -11.66 5.30
CA GLY A 443 -28.01 -13.11 5.25
C GLY A 443 -27.76 -13.75 6.60
N SER A 444 -28.70 -14.59 7.04
CA SER A 444 -28.65 -15.35 8.29
C SER A 444 -27.72 -16.59 8.22
N ARG A 445 -26.88 -16.70 7.17
CA ARG A 445 -26.03 -17.86 6.87
C ARG A 445 -24.57 -17.45 6.58
N SER A 446 -23.64 -18.34 6.94
CA SER A 446 -22.19 -18.21 6.71
C SER A 446 -21.78 -17.99 5.25
N SER A 447 -22.67 -18.29 4.28
CA SER A 447 -22.43 -18.12 2.84
C SER A 447 -22.53 -16.67 2.35
N ASP A 448 -23.17 -15.80 3.13
CA ASP A 448 -23.51 -14.43 2.70
C ASP A 448 -22.56 -13.40 3.37
N GLN A 449 -21.53 -13.89 4.08
CA GLN A 449 -20.55 -13.07 4.79
C GLN A 449 -19.41 -12.71 3.86
N LYS A 450 -19.37 -11.42 3.49
CA LYS A 450 -18.39 -10.81 2.61
C LYS A 450 -17.38 -10.02 3.44
N SER A 451 -16.27 -10.64 3.81
CA SER A 451 -15.23 -10.01 4.61
C SER A 451 -13.85 -10.51 4.25
N ASP A 452 -12.85 -9.66 4.45
CA ASP A 452 -11.48 -10.12 4.50
C ASP A 452 -11.31 -11.04 5.71
N ARG A 453 -10.48 -12.06 5.57
CA ARG A 453 -10.28 -13.07 6.61
C ARG A 453 -8.81 -13.37 6.83
N ILE A 454 -8.48 -13.65 8.08
CA ILE A 454 -7.19 -14.22 8.45
C ILE A 454 -7.42 -15.57 9.13
N LEU A 455 -6.83 -16.62 8.57
CA LEU A 455 -6.93 -17.99 9.05
C LEU A 455 -5.55 -18.45 9.53
N ILE A 456 -5.39 -18.62 10.84
CA ILE A 456 -4.10 -18.94 11.47
C ILE A 456 -4.09 -20.42 11.88
N TYR A 457 -3.40 -21.24 11.10
CA TYR A 457 -3.16 -22.64 11.37
C TYR A 457 -1.90 -22.80 12.25
N GLY A 458 -2.04 -22.48 13.54
CA GLY A 458 -0.96 -22.51 14.52
C GLY A 458 -1.27 -21.66 15.76
N ASP A 459 -0.28 -21.49 16.64
CA ASP A 459 -0.39 -20.69 17.85
C ASP A 459 -0.20 -19.18 17.55
N VAL A 460 -0.85 -18.34 18.36
CA VAL A 460 -0.82 -16.87 18.30
C VAL A 460 -0.28 -16.31 19.62
N SER A 461 0.71 -15.43 19.51
CA SER A 461 1.28 -14.69 20.64
C SER A 461 1.11 -13.19 20.49
N GLY A 462 1.07 -12.51 21.63
CA GLY A 462 0.95 -11.05 21.69
C GLY A 462 -0.48 -10.54 21.54
N LYS A 463 -0.61 -9.25 21.22
CA LYS A 463 -1.88 -8.55 21.07
C LYS A 463 -1.83 -7.68 19.82
N THR A 464 -2.87 -7.79 18.99
CA THR A 464 -3.00 -7.04 17.74
C THR A 464 -4.23 -6.14 17.77
N THR A 465 -4.06 -4.91 17.33
CA THR A 465 -5.16 -3.97 17.10
C THR A 465 -5.75 -4.20 15.71
N VAL A 466 -7.07 -4.37 15.65
CA VAL A 466 -7.82 -4.63 14.42
C VAL A 466 -8.62 -3.40 14.07
N HIS A 467 -8.38 -2.88 12.88
CA HIS A 467 -9.16 -1.83 12.26
C HIS A 467 -10.06 -2.46 11.20
N VAL A 468 -11.34 -2.12 11.25
CA VAL A 468 -12.33 -2.67 10.31
C VAL A 468 -12.93 -1.51 9.52
N LEU A 469 -12.81 -1.59 8.21
CA LEU A 469 -13.51 -0.71 7.29
C LEU A 469 -14.78 -1.40 6.81
N GLY A 470 -15.94 -0.81 7.14
CA GLY A 470 -17.20 -1.27 6.58
C GLY A 470 -17.38 -0.80 5.14
N MET A 471 -17.84 -1.68 4.28
CA MET A 471 -18.18 -1.44 2.87
C MET A 471 -19.70 -1.40 2.71
N SER A 472 -20.20 -0.45 1.90
CA SER A 472 -21.63 -0.34 1.62
C SER A 472 -22.04 -1.44 0.63
N GLY A 473 -22.81 -2.42 1.10
CA GLY A 473 -23.48 -3.39 0.22
C GLY A 473 -24.65 -2.75 -0.55
N HIS A 474 -25.05 -3.35 -1.68
CA HIS A 474 -26.19 -2.89 -2.51
C HIS A 474 -27.57 -3.29 -1.95
N LEU A 475 -27.64 -3.95 -0.79
CA LEU A 475 -28.86 -4.57 -0.28
C LEU A 475 -29.24 -4.09 1.13
N ARG A 476 -30.56 -3.92 1.34
CA ARG A 476 -31.16 -3.54 2.62
C ARG A 476 -31.03 -4.68 3.64
N GLU A 477 -30.75 -4.38 4.90
CA GLU A 477 -30.88 -5.36 6.00
C GLU A 477 -32.28 -5.99 5.93
N LYS A 478 -32.35 -7.32 5.91
CA LYS A 478 -33.54 -7.98 6.45
C LYS A 478 -33.50 -7.77 7.96
N VAL A 479 -34.57 -7.19 8.50
CA VAL A 479 -34.77 -7.04 9.95
C VAL A 479 -34.86 -8.44 10.56
N SER A 480 -33.73 -8.97 11.04
CA SER A 480 -33.73 -10.18 11.86
C SER A 480 -34.13 -9.78 13.27
N THR A 481 -35.39 -10.06 13.62
CA THR A 481 -35.98 -9.74 14.94
C THR A 481 -35.60 -10.77 16.02
N GLY A 482 -34.39 -11.35 15.98
CA GLY A 482 -33.99 -12.45 16.87
C GLY A 482 -32.55 -12.40 17.35
N LYS A 483 -32.28 -13.08 18.47
CA LYS A 483 -30.95 -13.33 19.08
C LYS A 483 -29.96 -14.13 18.20
N ASN A 484 -30.30 -14.37 16.93
CA ASN A 484 -29.57 -15.24 16.01
C ASN A 484 -29.08 -14.45 14.77
N ASP A 485 -28.59 -13.22 14.95
CA ASP A 485 -27.81 -12.60 13.87
C ASP A 485 -26.45 -13.31 13.76
N PRO A 486 -26.09 -13.86 12.59
CA PRO A 486 -24.79 -14.48 12.42
C PRO A 486 -23.69 -13.41 12.46
N GLY A 487 -22.80 -13.46 13.45
CA GLY A 487 -21.61 -12.60 13.52
C GLY A 487 -20.67 -12.81 12.34
N ILE A 488 -19.98 -11.77 11.88
CA ILE A 488 -19.07 -11.85 10.73
C ILE A 488 -17.70 -12.35 11.20
N SER A 489 -17.31 -13.56 10.81
CA SER A 489 -15.98 -14.09 11.15
C SER A 489 -14.89 -13.38 10.35
N ILE A 490 -13.93 -12.78 11.06
CA ILE A 490 -12.83 -12.02 10.46
C ILE A 490 -11.45 -12.64 10.76
N ILE A 491 -11.30 -13.34 11.89
CA ILE A 491 -10.04 -14.03 12.25
C ILE A 491 -10.38 -15.36 12.91
N GLN A 492 -9.72 -16.44 12.47
CA GLN A 492 -9.80 -17.75 13.11
C GLN A 492 -8.40 -18.29 13.45
N VAL A 493 -8.29 -18.98 14.59
CA VAL A 493 -7.02 -19.55 15.08
C VAL A 493 -7.24 -20.99 15.52
N SER A 494 -6.52 -21.93 14.91
CA SER A 494 -6.62 -23.35 15.27
C SER A 494 -5.83 -23.73 16.53
N GLY A 495 -4.75 -23.00 16.81
CA GLY A 495 -3.86 -23.26 17.95
C GLY A 495 -4.22 -22.45 19.19
N LYS A 496 -3.23 -22.24 20.05
CA LYS A 496 -3.35 -21.44 21.27
C LYS A 496 -3.50 -19.97 20.91
N ALA A 497 -4.52 -19.34 21.49
CA ALA A 497 -4.69 -17.90 21.50
C ALA A 497 -5.36 -17.49 22.82
N LYS A 498 -5.46 -16.17 23.05
CA LYS A 498 -6.19 -15.59 24.18
C LYS A 498 -7.42 -14.86 23.68
N GLN A 499 -8.41 -14.70 24.55
CA GLN A 499 -9.62 -13.93 24.23
C GLN A 499 -9.33 -12.50 23.77
N ASN A 500 -8.22 -11.92 24.21
CA ASN A 500 -7.76 -10.58 23.87
C ASN A 500 -6.54 -10.56 22.93
N SER A 501 -6.23 -11.66 22.25
CA SER A 501 -5.16 -11.69 21.22
C SER A 501 -5.43 -10.71 20.09
N PHE A 502 -6.72 -10.49 19.76
CA PHE A 502 -7.16 -9.47 18.81
C PHE A 502 -8.16 -8.55 19.50
N VAL A 503 -7.97 -7.24 19.36
CA VAL A 503 -8.88 -6.22 19.88
C VAL A 503 -9.19 -5.20 18.80
N LEU A 504 -10.40 -4.65 18.79
CA LEU A 504 -10.70 -3.50 17.93
C LEU A 504 -9.96 -2.25 18.43
N ASP A 505 -9.57 -1.40 17.50
CA ASP A 505 -9.01 -0.07 17.77
C ASP A 505 -9.97 0.81 18.58
N SER A 506 -11.24 0.75 18.21
CA SER A 506 -12.35 1.36 18.95
C SER A 506 -13.17 0.31 19.68
N ASN A 507 -13.91 0.71 20.71
CA ASN A 507 -14.79 -0.22 21.44
C ASN A 507 -15.83 -0.93 20.56
N TYR A 508 -16.19 -0.32 19.43
CA TYR A 508 -17.12 -0.84 18.44
C TYR A 508 -16.80 -0.29 17.05
N VAL A 509 -17.23 -1.01 16.01
CA VAL A 509 -17.22 -0.60 14.61
C VAL A 509 -18.64 -0.22 14.21
N VAL A 510 -18.76 0.75 13.29
CA VAL A 510 -20.03 1.13 12.65
C VAL A 510 -19.91 0.76 11.19
N LEU A 511 -20.88 0.00 10.69
CA LEU A 511 -20.92 -0.35 9.28
C LEU A 511 -21.75 0.68 8.50
N PRO A 512 -21.39 1.00 7.25
CA PRO A 512 -22.12 1.97 6.43
C PRO A 512 -23.61 1.65 6.37
N ASN A 513 -24.44 2.69 6.42
CA ASN A 513 -25.90 2.62 6.39
C ASN A 513 -26.57 1.94 7.61
N PHE A 514 -25.79 1.44 8.58
CA PHE A 514 -26.32 0.79 9.78
C PHE A 514 -25.93 1.56 11.05
N PRO A 515 -26.89 2.03 11.86
CA PRO A 515 -26.61 2.82 13.05
C PRO A 515 -26.17 1.97 14.26
N TYR A 516 -25.75 0.72 14.07
CA TYR A 516 -25.49 -0.24 15.15
C TYR A 516 -24.03 -0.31 15.57
N GLN A 517 -23.82 -0.72 16.82
CA GLN A 517 -22.50 -0.98 17.39
C GLN A 517 -22.13 -2.46 17.18
N TYR A 518 -21.11 -2.70 16.36
CA TYR A 518 -20.52 -4.02 16.18
C TYR A 518 -19.29 -4.17 17.08
N HIS A 519 -19.28 -5.20 17.91
CA HIS A 519 -18.16 -5.52 18.79
C HIS A 519 -17.46 -6.78 18.31
N LEU A 520 -16.17 -6.89 18.59
CA LEU A 520 -15.41 -8.12 18.34
C LEU A 520 -15.58 -9.08 19.50
N ILE A 521 -16.25 -10.20 19.22
CA ILE A 521 -16.51 -11.28 20.16
C ILE A 521 -15.61 -12.46 19.80
N ALA A 522 -14.88 -12.95 20.79
CA ALA A 522 -13.99 -14.10 20.64
C ALA A 522 -14.66 -15.34 21.23
N TYR A 523 -15.03 -16.30 20.39
CA TYR A 523 -15.50 -17.63 20.79
C TYR A 523 -14.32 -18.59 20.74
N GLY A 524 -14.18 -19.50 21.70
CA GLY A 524 -13.05 -20.44 21.71
C GLY A 524 -12.79 -21.11 23.05
N PRO A 525 -11.73 -21.93 23.14
CA PRO A 525 -11.33 -22.62 24.37
C PRO A 525 -11.19 -21.66 25.56
N GLY A 526 -12.01 -21.83 26.58
CA GLY A 526 -11.96 -20.97 27.78
C GLY A 526 -12.48 -19.55 27.59
N SER A 527 -13.15 -19.24 26.47
CA SER A 527 -13.83 -17.95 26.31
C SER A 527 -15.06 -17.84 27.20
N LYS A 528 -15.28 -16.65 27.79
CA LYS A 528 -16.50 -16.32 28.53
C LYS A 528 -17.77 -16.32 27.66
N PHE A 529 -17.63 -16.30 26.34
CA PHE A 529 -18.75 -16.33 25.39
C PHE A 529 -19.08 -17.74 24.89
N GLY A 530 -18.33 -18.75 25.36
CA GLY A 530 -18.49 -20.14 24.92
C GLY A 530 -17.51 -20.53 23.81
N LYS A 531 -17.59 -21.80 23.41
CA LYS A 531 -16.76 -22.37 22.34
C LYS A 531 -17.21 -21.87 20.97
N ALA A 532 -16.29 -21.83 20.02
CA ALA A 532 -16.62 -21.58 18.62
C ALA A 532 -17.47 -22.74 18.05
N ASP A 533 -18.40 -22.43 17.14
CA ASP A 533 -19.24 -23.43 16.47
C ASP A 533 -18.42 -24.21 15.44
N PRO A 534 -18.23 -25.54 15.60
CA PRO A 534 -17.49 -26.36 14.63
C PRO A 534 -18.02 -26.27 13.20
N ARG A 535 -19.30 -25.94 13.00
CA ARG A 535 -19.92 -25.81 11.67
C ARG A 535 -19.48 -24.55 10.92
N GLN A 536 -18.85 -23.60 11.61
CA GLN A 536 -18.37 -22.31 11.06
C GLN A 536 -16.84 -22.28 10.91
N ARG A 537 -16.16 -23.42 11.10
CA ARG A 537 -14.72 -23.50 10.96
C ARG A 537 -14.31 -23.35 9.50
N LEU A 538 -13.40 -22.41 9.26
CA LEU A 538 -12.73 -22.17 7.98
C LEU A 538 -11.22 -22.43 8.07
N VAL A 539 -10.63 -22.22 9.26
CA VAL A 539 -9.22 -22.49 9.51
C VAL A 539 -8.92 -23.99 9.47
N GLU A 540 -7.76 -24.34 8.91
CA GLU A 540 -7.28 -25.72 8.83
C GLU A 540 -7.05 -26.34 10.22
N GLY A 541 -6.96 -27.68 10.26
CA GLY A 541 -6.79 -28.45 11.50
C GLY A 541 -8.09 -29.04 12.06
N LYS A 542 -7.97 -29.67 13.23
CA LYS A 542 -9.06 -30.39 13.92
C LYS A 542 -9.22 -29.86 15.36
N GLY A 543 -10.35 -30.19 15.99
CA GLY A 543 -10.60 -29.85 17.40
C GLY A 543 -11.20 -28.46 17.61
N ASP A 544 -11.17 -28.00 18.87
CA ASP A 544 -11.62 -26.65 19.23
C ASP A 544 -10.73 -25.59 18.54
N PHE A 545 -11.28 -24.40 18.29
CA PHE A 545 -10.59 -23.27 17.68
C PHE A 545 -11.13 -21.96 18.23
N TRP A 546 -10.41 -20.86 17.95
CA TRP A 546 -10.89 -19.51 18.21
C TRP A 546 -11.52 -18.92 16.95
N ASP A 547 -12.67 -18.28 17.12
CA ASP A 547 -13.36 -17.50 16.09
C ASP A 547 -13.64 -16.10 16.63
N PHE A 548 -13.00 -15.10 16.02
CA PHE A 548 -13.17 -13.69 16.34
C PHE A 548 -14.16 -13.08 15.35
N ARG A 549 -15.35 -12.75 15.84
CA ARG A 549 -16.50 -12.33 15.04
C ARG A 549 -16.98 -10.93 15.38
N LEU A 550 -17.37 -10.17 14.37
CA LEU A 550 -18.09 -8.91 14.57
C LEU A 550 -19.56 -9.19 14.80
N GLU A 551 -20.06 -8.83 15.97
CA GLU A 551 -21.45 -9.05 16.37
C GLU A 551 -22.11 -7.79 16.91
N ASN A 552 -23.41 -7.67 16.66
CA ASN A 552 -24.22 -6.61 17.24
C ASN A 552 -24.22 -6.75 18.76
N LYS A 553 -23.96 -5.64 19.46
CA LYS A 553 -24.28 -5.58 20.88
C LYS A 553 -25.78 -5.44 21.05
N TYR A 554 -26.35 -6.22 21.97
CA TYR A 554 -27.77 -6.12 22.32
C TYR A 554 -27.95 -5.44 23.67
N ILE A 555 -28.96 -4.58 23.76
CA ILE A 555 -29.49 -4.05 25.01
C ILE A 555 -30.65 -4.94 25.51
N LYS A 556 -31.26 -4.57 26.65
CA LYS A 556 -32.37 -5.34 27.25
C LYS A 556 -33.46 -5.63 26.21
N PHE A 557 -34.05 -6.82 26.29
CA PHE A 557 -35.09 -7.32 25.37
C PHE A 557 -34.64 -7.61 23.94
N GLY A 558 -33.33 -7.74 23.67
CA GLY A 558 -32.84 -8.18 22.37
C GLY A 558 -32.86 -7.10 21.28
N VAL A 559 -32.91 -5.83 21.68
CA VAL A 559 -32.79 -4.69 20.76
C VAL A 559 -31.32 -4.42 20.47
N LYS A 560 -30.95 -4.13 19.22
CA LYS A 560 -29.55 -3.82 18.88
C LYS A 560 -29.14 -2.48 19.51
N ALA A 561 -27.90 -2.38 19.96
CA ALA A 561 -27.35 -1.15 20.49
C ALA A 561 -27.01 -0.22 19.32
N VAL A 562 -27.61 0.96 19.30
CA VAL A 562 -27.28 2.01 18.32
C VAL A 562 -26.16 2.92 18.81
N ILE A 563 -25.51 3.60 17.88
CA ILE A 563 -24.48 4.57 18.19
C ILE A 563 -25.03 5.76 18.99
N PRO A 564 -24.24 6.39 19.89
CA PRO A 564 -24.69 7.49 20.75
C PRO A 564 -25.25 8.71 20.01
N GLN A 565 -24.95 8.86 18.72
CA GLN A 565 -25.39 9.97 17.89
C GLN A 565 -26.85 9.84 17.42
N VAL A 566 -27.41 8.63 17.32
CA VAL A 566 -28.77 8.42 16.79
C VAL A 566 -29.84 9.22 17.55
N PRO A 567 -29.89 9.20 18.90
CA PRO A 567 -30.89 9.97 19.63
C PRO A 567 -30.78 11.48 19.39
N THR A 568 -29.57 11.97 19.05
CA THR A 568 -29.36 13.38 18.71
C THR A 568 -29.99 13.70 17.35
N TYR A 569 -29.71 12.89 16.33
CA TYR A 569 -30.26 13.09 14.99
C TYR A 569 -31.79 13.01 14.97
N LEU A 570 -32.39 12.18 15.82
CA LEU A 570 -33.85 12.06 15.93
C LEU A 570 -34.47 13.22 16.74
N LEU A 571 -33.81 13.70 17.79
CA LEU A 571 -34.34 14.79 18.62
C LEU A 571 -34.17 16.17 17.98
N LEU A 572 -33.09 16.39 17.22
CA LEU A 572 -32.72 17.71 16.74
C LEU A 572 -33.79 18.36 15.83
N PRO A 573 -34.40 17.68 14.84
CA PRO A 573 -35.46 18.26 14.02
C PRO A 573 -36.66 18.70 14.85
N ASN A 574 -37.04 17.91 15.86
CA ASN A 574 -38.14 18.23 16.77
C ASN A 574 -37.83 19.47 17.62
N ALA A 575 -36.60 19.58 18.12
CA ALA A 575 -36.15 20.74 18.89
C ALA A 575 -36.11 22.03 18.04
N LEU A 576 -35.64 21.93 16.80
CA LEU A 576 -35.60 23.07 15.85
C LEU A 576 -36.99 23.49 15.40
N PHE A 577 -37.87 22.52 15.09
CA PHE A 577 -39.27 22.81 14.76
C PHE A 577 -39.97 23.52 15.90
N TYR A 578 -39.76 23.06 17.14
CA TYR A 578 -40.29 23.71 18.32
C TYR A 578 -39.76 25.13 18.53
N ALA A 579 -38.45 25.35 18.34
CA ALA A 579 -37.85 26.69 18.40
C ALA A 579 -38.52 27.63 17.38
N GLY A 580 -38.72 27.17 16.14
CA GLY A 580 -39.41 27.94 15.11
C GLY A 580 -40.87 28.26 15.45
N LEU A 581 -41.61 27.33 16.06
CA LEU A 581 -42.97 27.61 16.54
C LEU A 581 -43.01 28.67 17.64
N ILE A 582 -42.05 28.62 18.58
CA ILE A 582 -41.91 29.66 19.60
C ILE A 582 -41.61 31.00 18.93
N ASP A 583 -40.65 31.05 18.02
CA ASP A 583 -40.25 32.30 17.36
C ASP A 583 -41.44 32.92 16.62
N ILE A 584 -42.16 32.14 15.80
CA ILE A 584 -43.34 32.62 15.06
C ILE A 584 -44.41 33.14 16.01
N ASN A 585 -44.68 32.44 17.10
CA ASN A 585 -45.70 32.86 18.07
C ASN A 585 -45.30 34.16 18.77
N ASN A 586 -44.04 34.30 19.19
CA ASN A 586 -43.54 35.51 19.85
C ASN A 586 -43.45 36.68 18.87
N GLN A 587 -43.02 36.45 17.63
CA GLN A 587 -43.03 37.45 16.55
C GLN A 587 -44.45 37.95 16.26
N THR A 588 -45.44 37.04 16.23
CA THR A 588 -46.85 37.41 16.01
C THR A 588 -47.39 38.25 17.16
N GLU A 589 -47.09 37.87 18.41
CA GLU A 589 -47.47 38.65 19.60
C GLU A 589 -46.79 40.02 19.62
N LEU A 590 -45.51 40.08 19.25
CA LEU A 590 -44.74 41.32 19.17
C LEU A 590 -45.31 42.24 18.08
N LEU A 591 -45.57 41.74 16.87
CA LEU A 591 -46.22 42.48 15.79
C LEU A 591 -47.59 43.02 16.21
N GLY A 592 -48.41 42.20 16.87
CA GLY A 592 -49.70 42.63 17.42
C GLY A 592 -49.54 43.78 18.41
N THR A 593 -48.57 43.67 19.32
CA THR A 593 -48.26 44.72 20.31
C THR A 593 -47.74 45.99 19.64
N MET A 594 -46.91 45.87 18.62
CA MET A 594 -46.40 47.02 17.86
C MET A 594 -47.52 47.77 17.15
N VAL A 595 -48.45 47.05 16.51
CA VAL A 595 -49.59 47.66 15.82
C VAL A 595 -50.52 48.38 16.79
N THR A 596 -50.76 47.82 17.97
CA THR A 596 -51.62 48.47 18.99
C THR A 596 -50.92 49.60 19.75
N SER A 597 -49.61 49.51 19.92
CA SER A 597 -48.80 50.51 20.65
C SER A 597 -48.31 51.65 19.76
N PHE A 598 -48.51 51.58 18.43
CA PHE A 598 -48.22 52.68 17.51
C PHE A 598 -49.29 53.77 17.61
N ASP A 599 -49.30 54.43 18.76
CA ASP A 599 -50.16 55.54 19.12
C ASP A 599 -49.74 56.81 18.34
N PRO A 600 -50.66 57.64 17.82
CA PRO A 600 -50.36 58.96 17.22
C PRO A 600 -49.46 59.88 18.07
N PHE A 601 -49.26 59.64 19.37
CA PHE A 601 -48.36 60.40 20.24
C PHE A 601 -46.88 60.35 19.84
N PHE A 602 -46.44 59.37 19.03
CA PHE A 602 -45.04 59.26 18.61
C PHE A 602 -44.68 60.04 17.33
N ASN A 603 -45.60 60.83 16.75
CA ASN A 603 -45.32 61.70 15.59
C ASN A 603 -44.57 60.99 14.43
N GLY A 604 -44.89 59.71 14.17
CA GLY A 604 -44.25 58.94 13.10
C GLY A 604 -42.78 58.55 13.34
N LYS A 605 -42.27 58.62 14.58
CA LYS A 605 -40.91 58.18 14.91
C LYS A 605 -40.80 56.65 15.00
N PRO A 606 -39.63 56.08 14.67
CA PRO A 606 -39.42 54.64 14.74
C PRO A 606 -39.56 54.13 16.18
N ALA A 607 -40.26 52.99 16.36
CA ALA A 607 -40.47 52.35 17.65
C ALA A 607 -39.58 51.12 17.77
N PHE A 608 -38.84 51.03 18.88
CA PHE A 608 -37.88 49.95 19.15
C PHE A 608 -38.38 49.06 20.28
N PHE A 609 -38.29 47.75 20.07
CA PHE A 609 -38.70 46.75 21.02
C PHE A 609 -37.61 45.70 21.18
N VAL A 610 -37.37 45.29 22.42
CA VAL A 610 -36.47 44.19 22.76
C VAL A 610 -37.18 43.28 23.75
N ARG A 611 -37.18 41.97 23.48
CA ARG A 611 -37.80 40.96 24.34
C ARG A 611 -36.92 39.73 24.45
N GLY A 612 -36.83 39.16 25.64
CA GLY A 612 -36.31 37.82 25.85
C GLY A 612 -37.45 36.82 26.03
N TYR A 613 -37.37 35.65 25.41
CA TYR A 613 -38.31 34.56 25.60
C TYR A 613 -37.59 33.20 25.55
N GLY A 614 -38.23 32.16 26.08
CA GLY A 614 -37.63 30.84 26.10
C GLY A 614 -38.33 29.88 27.04
N GLY A 615 -37.81 28.66 27.09
CA GLY A 615 -38.32 27.60 27.97
C GLY A 615 -37.57 26.29 27.83
N SER A 616 -37.83 25.38 28.77
CA SER A 616 -37.33 24.01 28.77
C SER A 616 -38.44 23.02 28.48
N HIS A 617 -38.18 22.09 27.56
CA HIS A 617 -39.16 21.16 27.03
C HIS A 617 -38.66 19.72 27.14
N ASN A 618 -39.59 18.83 27.40
CA ASN A 618 -39.35 17.39 27.38
C ASN A 618 -40.03 16.84 26.13
N TYR A 619 -39.29 16.12 25.30
CA TYR A 619 -39.81 15.38 24.17
C TYR A 619 -39.74 13.89 24.46
N THR A 620 -40.80 13.17 24.10
CA THR A 620 -40.87 11.72 24.13
C THR A 620 -41.60 11.26 22.88
N SER A 621 -40.98 10.37 22.11
CA SER A 621 -41.66 9.70 21.00
C SER A 621 -42.78 8.80 21.49
N ASP A 622 -43.75 8.55 20.63
CA ASP A 622 -44.78 7.52 20.77
C ASP A 622 -44.25 6.09 20.54
N LEU A 623 -43.08 5.96 19.91
CA LEU A 623 -42.38 4.69 19.70
C LEU A 623 -42.01 3.98 21.01
N SER A 624 -42.21 2.66 21.04
CA SER A 624 -41.86 1.82 22.19
C SER A 624 -40.34 1.59 22.31
N THR A 625 -39.89 0.99 23.43
CA THR A 625 -38.48 0.62 23.61
C THR A 625 -37.99 -0.41 22.58
N LEU A 626 -38.89 -1.24 22.06
CA LEU A 626 -38.58 -2.23 21.02
C LEU A 626 -38.46 -1.57 19.62
N GLU A 627 -39.07 -0.40 19.44
CA GLU A 627 -39.08 0.39 18.21
C GLU A 627 -38.09 1.57 18.28
N TYR A 628 -37.04 1.45 19.10
CA TYR A 628 -36.03 2.50 19.30
C TYR A 628 -36.59 3.84 19.80
N GLY A 629 -37.62 3.79 20.65
CA GLY A 629 -38.20 4.96 21.29
C GLY A 629 -37.16 5.90 21.90
N TYR A 630 -37.29 7.17 21.56
CA TYR A 630 -36.32 8.23 21.88
C TYR A 630 -37.01 9.41 22.53
N GLY A 631 -36.23 10.20 23.25
CA GLY A 631 -36.71 11.40 23.90
C GLY A 631 -35.55 12.29 24.29
N GLY A 632 -35.85 13.31 25.07
CA GLY A 632 -34.81 14.17 25.58
C GLY A 632 -35.37 15.42 26.21
N LYS A 633 -34.48 16.14 26.88
CA LYS A 633 -34.78 17.50 27.31
C LYS A 633 -34.11 18.45 26.33
N PHE A 634 -34.80 19.48 25.89
CA PHE A 634 -34.17 20.56 25.16
C PHE A 634 -34.67 21.89 25.70
N GLY A 635 -33.81 22.90 25.69
CA GLY A 635 -34.11 24.25 26.12
C GLY A 635 -33.80 25.22 25.00
N TYR A 636 -34.71 26.16 24.77
CA TYR A 636 -34.55 27.22 23.78
C TYR A 636 -34.73 28.56 24.46
N HIS A 637 -33.79 29.47 24.25
CA HIS A 637 -33.86 30.84 24.76
C HIS A 637 -33.43 31.78 23.65
N ALA A 638 -34.22 32.82 23.40
CA ALA A 638 -33.96 33.79 22.38
C ALA A 638 -34.14 35.21 22.89
N ILE A 639 -33.41 36.11 22.24
CA ILE A 639 -33.61 37.55 22.35
C ILE A 639 -34.05 38.03 20.98
N GLU A 640 -35.15 38.76 20.96
CA GLU A 640 -35.69 39.38 19.77
C GLU A 640 -35.58 40.89 19.90
N ALA A 641 -35.15 41.53 18.82
CA ALA A 641 -35.10 42.96 18.67
C ALA A 641 -35.83 43.35 17.39
N ALA A 642 -36.63 44.41 17.47
CA ALA A 642 -37.43 44.85 16.36
C ALA A 642 -37.54 46.36 16.32
N ALA A 643 -37.56 46.90 15.11
CA ALA A 643 -37.72 48.32 14.84
C ALA A 643 -38.82 48.52 13.81
N LEU A 644 -39.89 49.19 14.22
CA LEU A 644 -40.94 49.63 13.33
C LEU A 644 -40.52 50.99 12.75
N LEU A 645 -40.33 51.08 11.44
CA LEU A 645 -39.68 52.20 10.77
C LEU A 645 -40.67 53.22 10.22
N ASN A 646 -41.79 52.76 9.64
CA ASN A 646 -42.75 53.65 9.00
C ASN A 646 -44.17 53.07 9.02
N ARG A 647 -45.18 53.95 9.00
CA ARG A 647 -46.60 53.62 8.85
C ARG A 647 -47.13 54.37 7.63
N LEU A 648 -47.69 53.62 6.68
CA LEU A 648 -48.39 54.15 5.52
C LEU A 648 -49.88 54.00 5.75
N GLU A 649 -50.64 55.08 5.64
CA GLU A 649 -52.07 55.11 5.94
C GLU A 649 -52.88 55.54 4.71
N SER A 650 -54.02 54.88 4.49
CA SER A 650 -55.02 55.19 3.45
C SER A 650 -56.41 55.26 4.08
N GLU A 651 -57.42 55.72 3.33
CA GLU A 651 -58.80 55.83 3.83
C GLU A 651 -59.39 54.52 4.38
N GLN A 652 -58.87 53.36 3.97
CA GLN A 652 -59.39 52.04 4.39
C GLN A 652 -58.35 51.11 5.02
N SER A 653 -57.06 51.46 5.05
CA SER A 653 -56.01 50.56 5.54
C SER A 653 -54.79 51.28 6.12
N SER A 654 -54.11 50.62 7.05
CA SER A 654 -52.78 51.02 7.53
C SER A 654 -51.79 49.88 7.28
N THR A 655 -50.63 50.23 6.73
CA THR A 655 -49.52 49.33 6.42
C THR A 655 -48.32 49.74 7.25
N PHE A 656 -47.71 48.77 7.91
CA PHE A 656 -46.58 48.96 8.83
C PHE A 656 -45.32 48.34 8.23
N ILE A 657 -44.23 49.08 8.18
CA ILE A 657 -42.93 48.63 7.67
C ILE A 657 -41.92 48.62 8.80
N GLY A 658 -41.28 47.47 9.04
CA GLY A 658 -40.28 47.31 10.09
C GLY A 658 -39.33 46.15 9.83
N VAL A 659 -38.34 46.03 10.71
CA VAL A 659 -37.37 44.93 10.74
C VAL A 659 -37.46 44.22 12.08
N ILE A 660 -37.42 42.89 12.06
CA ILE A 660 -37.40 42.04 13.25
C ILE A 660 -36.21 41.10 13.10
N GLY A 661 -35.41 40.98 14.15
CA GLY A 661 -34.30 40.04 14.25
C GLY A 661 -34.39 39.24 15.53
N THR A 662 -34.16 37.94 15.43
CA THR A 662 -34.20 37.01 16.56
C THR A 662 -32.84 36.32 16.66
N TYR A 663 -32.26 36.28 17.84
CA TYR A 663 -31.06 35.50 18.14
C TYR A 663 -31.38 34.44 19.20
N GLY A 664 -31.27 33.17 18.82
CA GLY A 664 -31.70 32.03 19.64
C GLY A 664 -30.58 31.04 19.95
N LYS A 665 -30.59 30.51 21.18
CA LYS A 665 -29.69 29.45 21.63
C LYS A 665 -30.48 28.21 22.05
N CYS A 666 -30.15 27.07 21.45
CA CYS A 666 -30.78 25.78 21.76
C CYS A 666 -29.78 24.83 22.42
N HIS A 667 -30.20 24.22 23.52
CA HIS A 667 -29.44 23.17 24.20
C HIS A 667 -30.25 21.89 24.22
N SER A 668 -29.65 20.75 23.91
CA SER A 668 -30.34 19.46 23.96
C SER A 668 -29.56 18.39 24.73
N ASN A 669 -30.33 17.58 25.44
CA ASN A 669 -29.89 16.40 26.19
C ASN A 669 -30.69 15.19 25.69
N PRO A 670 -30.35 14.66 24.51
CA PRO A 670 -30.98 13.49 23.94
C PRO A 670 -30.80 12.26 24.84
N LYS A 671 -31.83 11.42 24.86
CA LYS A 671 -31.91 10.20 25.64
C LYS A 671 -32.61 9.13 24.82
N MET A 672 -32.01 7.96 24.72
CA MET A 672 -32.75 6.77 24.34
C MET A 672 -33.45 6.21 25.58
N LEU A 673 -34.63 5.61 25.43
CA LEU A 673 -35.44 5.15 26.57
C LEU A 673 -34.76 4.06 27.44
N LYS A 674 -33.54 3.60 27.10
CA LYS A 674 -32.58 3.02 28.05
C LYS A 674 -31.13 3.51 27.81
N LYS A 675 -30.70 4.45 28.67
CA LYS A 675 -29.31 4.85 29.00
C LYS A 675 -28.35 5.15 27.83
N VAL A 676 -28.43 6.38 27.32
CA VAL A 676 -27.25 7.20 26.95
C VAL A 676 -27.60 8.65 27.31
N ARG A 677 -26.77 9.33 28.11
CA ARG A 677 -26.86 10.78 28.33
C ARG A 677 -25.69 11.42 27.59
N LYS A 678 -25.96 12.32 26.65
CA LYS A 678 -24.94 13.23 26.08
C LYS A 678 -25.58 14.60 25.89
N ALA A 679 -24.83 15.65 26.18
CA ALA A 679 -25.29 17.04 26.14
C ALA A 679 -24.66 17.72 24.93
N ILE A 680 -25.45 18.45 24.12
CA ILE A 680 -24.95 19.19 22.94
C ILE A 680 -25.52 20.61 22.98
N LEU A 681 -24.67 21.59 22.71
CA LEU A 681 -24.99 23.03 22.67
C LEU A 681 -24.95 23.48 21.22
N ILE A 682 -26.02 24.12 20.73
CA ILE A 682 -26.09 24.65 19.36
C ILE A 682 -26.52 26.12 19.45
N SER A 683 -25.69 27.00 18.91
CA SER A 683 -26.01 28.43 18.70
C SER A 683 -26.45 28.63 17.26
N GLY A 684 -27.66 29.14 17.05
CA GLY A 684 -28.13 29.60 15.74
C GLY A 684 -27.92 31.11 15.61
N LEU A 685 -27.58 31.58 14.41
CA LEU A 685 -27.59 32.99 14.03
C LEU A 685 -28.82 33.27 13.17
#